data_AF-A0A812Y363-F1
#
_entry.id   AF-A0A812Y363-F1
#
_cell.length_a   1.000
_cell.length_b   1.000
_cell.length_c   1.000
_cell.angle_alpha   90.00
_cell.angle_beta   90.00
_cell.angle_gamma   90.00
#
_symmetry.space_group_name_H-M   'P 1'
#
loop_
_entity.id
_entity.type
_entity.pdbx_description
1 polymer ?
#
loop_
_entity_poly.entity_id
_entity_poly.type
_entity_poly.pdbx_seq_one_letter_code
_entity_poly.pdbx_strand_id
1 'polypeptide(L)'
;MSRPPATSRKVTRVLVLLALFLVCRRTAQTALALLGVGAVPFCRSVPPGAWAPNSLVASRAKAESIEDDKAPSEKDEVEEATTEAKAIFDQGSRTKAVDEAASAQTADSVEDAQDEQLQENKEDLAAAQRARDRAENAVVRADKAVTELDDVVAELRRRWLQEFQDEVKQELKHDLQDAKQELKDAKQDLNDAKQELNDAKQEYEQAKASAQAGPAQVLQATQRQVKKLPGSEISNWDDRVLNSRINNKANRPILERNETVQEVLAQIKMTQDADFNKPRVVALWSPRGTGKTSLLRHLAQREEYAESRKCGRLLVLDAQVVRDYVDQDPERLLRAIIVWHLLQIFHEHTVNDVTFQATSFADVMELVKGKANDDRFNTNLRSWFYQSGRTVGQVLEQWRSLTGTALGASDTCPLLIFMDQAELLAKEQQAIRSSKGGIKSAFTNLCSHLPQRMGVFCAGTLNLMEGVPHTEYTQLMVHRMPALAPLSGEAAATMMVQRSGKQYGNDVLKQVHLFSGGVPRLLEFAFQAPGELSTEVVAMNAMTMCFSDSYASAAPFFDNSGVALSLVLCSAVRWKVCERAKVPGTDIPWSEIFHAGAAFPSGDTVLVPRLWWCRDVAVSETLQQNLEDVNISLEDLLPDAMKLLQKSGGPTARGVPWEKCVANALAARFRLHCMERKSNANDTWVPFLELYPTQDEHLRRVLQPFEVCWCDGVDLPTKEATVLDKVGRAIKCNSACASAHHDLLIPVRRRDTGTEYMAAQCRYGSIKGANELDKTSQAKARKPQRGETVEDMPNVLLQICSEAKAGYQEFQSRPWKDRQDQHRYSLMNCSEIIAQLECFRLLR
;
A
#
# COMPACT_ATOMS: atom_id res chain seq x y z
N MET A 1 -52.08 -22.15 6.53
CA MET A 1 -51.33 -22.16 7.81
C MET A 1 -50.49 -20.90 7.87
N SER A 2 -50.87 -19.95 8.73
CA SER A 2 -50.28 -18.62 8.84
C SER A 2 -48.86 -18.68 9.43
N ARG A 3 -47.87 -18.12 8.71
CA ARG A 3 -46.49 -17.92 9.20
C ARG A 3 -46.48 -16.84 10.30
N PRO A 4 -45.67 -16.97 11.36
CA PRO A 4 -45.53 -15.92 12.36
C PRO A 4 -44.69 -14.75 11.80
N PRO A 5 -44.90 -13.52 12.30
CA PRO A 5 -44.29 -12.32 11.74
C PRO A 5 -42.79 -12.23 12.03
N ALA A 6 -42.03 -11.69 11.07
CA ALA A 6 -40.58 -11.49 11.08
C ALA A 6 -40.05 -10.62 12.24
N THR A 7 -40.93 -9.99 13.02
CA THR A 7 -40.59 -9.17 14.20
C THR A 7 -40.05 -10.02 15.36
N SER A 8 -40.49 -11.28 15.51
CA SER A 8 -40.02 -12.18 16.57
C SER A 8 -38.51 -12.50 16.47
N ARG A 9 -37.97 -12.64 15.26
CA ARG A 9 -36.55 -13.01 15.04
C ARG A 9 -35.56 -11.89 15.40
N LYS A 10 -35.97 -10.63 15.27
CA LYS A 10 -35.14 -9.48 15.66
C LYS A 10 -35.06 -9.32 17.17
N VAL A 11 -36.15 -9.60 17.88
CA VAL A 11 -36.22 -9.52 19.35
C VAL A 11 -35.28 -10.56 20.00
N THR A 12 -35.23 -11.78 19.49
CA THR A 12 -34.33 -12.82 20.02
C THR A 12 -32.86 -12.45 19.86
N ARG A 13 -32.45 -11.90 18.71
CA ARG A 13 -31.05 -11.45 18.50
C ARG A 13 -30.68 -10.28 19.42
N VAL A 14 -31.60 -9.34 19.64
CA VAL A 14 -31.38 -8.21 20.57
C VAL A 14 -31.26 -8.70 22.01
N LEU A 15 -32.10 -9.66 22.43
CA LEU A 15 -32.05 -10.23 23.79
C LEU A 15 -30.74 -11.01 24.05
N VAL A 16 -30.23 -11.74 23.06
CA VAL A 16 -28.93 -12.44 23.16
C VAL A 16 -27.77 -11.45 23.29
N LEU A 17 -27.76 -10.38 22.51
CA LEU A 17 -26.73 -9.33 22.61
C LEU A 17 -26.82 -8.57 23.94
N LEU A 18 -28.03 -8.32 24.46
CA LEU A 18 -28.23 -7.69 25.76
C LEU A 18 -27.73 -8.59 26.91
N ALA A 19 -27.98 -9.90 26.83
CA ALA A 19 -27.49 -10.87 27.79
C ALA A 19 -25.96 -10.96 27.79
N LEU A 20 -25.33 -11.02 26.61
CA LEU A 20 -23.86 -10.97 26.46
C LEU A 20 -23.26 -9.68 27.04
N PHE A 21 -23.88 -8.54 26.77
CA PHE A 21 -23.44 -7.25 27.31
C PHE A 21 -23.52 -7.20 28.84
N LEU A 22 -24.61 -7.71 29.42
CA LEU A 22 -24.78 -7.76 30.88
C LEU A 22 -23.78 -8.72 31.55
N VAL A 23 -23.45 -9.85 30.89
CA VAL A 23 -22.42 -10.78 31.35
C VAL A 23 -21.04 -10.09 31.34
N CYS A 24 -20.63 -9.51 30.22
CA CYS A 24 -19.34 -8.80 30.11
C CYS A 24 -19.20 -7.67 31.14
N ARG A 25 -20.27 -6.90 31.37
CA ARG A 25 -20.29 -5.85 32.39
C ARG A 25 -20.10 -6.41 33.80
N ARG A 26 -20.74 -7.55 34.12
CA ARG A 26 -20.64 -8.19 35.43
C ARG A 26 -19.25 -8.79 35.64
N THR A 27 -18.67 -9.43 34.62
CA THR A 27 -17.30 -9.95 34.66
C THR A 27 -16.27 -8.83 34.84
N ALA A 28 -16.43 -7.70 34.15
CA ALA A 28 -15.56 -6.54 34.32
C ALA A 28 -15.66 -5.91 35.72
N GLN A 29 -16.86 -5.84 36.30
CA GLN A 29 -17.06 -5.35 37.67
C GLN A 29 -16.43 -6.29 38.71
N THR A 30 -16.51 -7.61 38.50
CA THR A 30 -15.86 -8.60 39.38
C THR A 30 -14.33 -8.56 39.24
N ALA A 31 -13.79 -8.40 38.02
CA ALA A 31 -12.36 -8.26 37.78
C ALA A 31 -11.79 -6.98 38.42
N LEU A 32 -12.51 -5.85 38.33
CA LEU A 32 -12.14 -4.60 39.00
C LEU A 32 -12.17 -4.72 40.53
N ALA A 33 -13.09 -5.49 41.09
CA ALA A 33 -13.14 -5.77 42.54
C ALA A 33 -11.98 -6.68 43.00
N LEU A 34 -11.52 -7.60 42.14
CA LEU A 34 -10.40 -8.50 42.44
C LEU A 34 -9.03 -7.82 42.28
N LEU A 35 -8.89 -6.87 41.36
CA LEU A 35 -7.64 -6.13 41.12
C LEU A 35 -7.40 -4.98 42.10
N GLY A 36 -8.38 -4.66 42.96
CA GLY A 36 -8.29 -3.59 43.96
C GLY A 36 -7.56 -3.96 45.26
N VAL A 37 -7.01 -5.17 45.40
CA VAL A 37 -6.28 -5.62 46.58
C VAL A 37 -4.87 -6.08 46.18
N GLY A 38 -3.88 -5.22 46.49
CA GLY A 38 -2.43 -5.43 46.54
C GLY A 38 -1.80 -6.59 45.75
N ALA A 39 -1.15 -6.27 44.61
CA ALA A 39 -0.32 -7.19 43.86
C ALA A 39 1.04 -7.47 44.55
N VAL A 40 1.36 -8.75 44.74
CA VAL A 40 2.70 -9.26 45.08
C VAL A 40 3.34 -9.82 43.80
N PRO A 41 4.63 -9.55 43.49
CA PRO A 41 5.25 -10.03 42.26
C PRO A 41 5.81 -11.45 42.44
N PHE A 42 5.55 -12.33 41.46
CA PHE A 42 6.27 -13.60 41.30
C PHE A 42 7.30 -13.50 40.17
N CYS A 43 8.51 -13.99 40.43
CA CYS A 43 9.60 -14.13 39.46
C CYS A 43 9.85 -15.59 39.04
N ARG A 44 10.48 -15.72 37.86
CA ARG A 44 11.41 -16.76 37.35
C ARG A 44 10.93 -17.81 36.31
N SER A 45 11.26 -17.50 35.04
CA SER A 45 12.17 -18.17 34.09
C SER A 45 12.17 -19.70 33.86
N VAL A 46 12.17 -20.09 32.57
CA VAL A 46 12.74 -21.35 32.02
C VAL A 46 13.50 -21.05 30.69
N PRO A 47 14.64 -21.70 30.36
CA PRO A 47 15.51 -21.37 29.21
C PRO A 47 15.20 -22.14 27.91
N PRO A 48 15.84 -21.76 26.77
CA PRO A 48 15.45 -22.15 25.41
C PRO A 48 16.11 -23.44 24.89
N GLY A 49 15.37 -24.19 24.06
CA GLY A 49 15.81 -25.40 23.37
C GLY A 49 16.17 -25.17 21.90
N ALA A 50 17.36 -25.65 21.54
CA ALA A 50 18.08 -25.53 20.28
C ALA A 50 17.42 -26.20 19.06
N TRP A 51 17.47 -25.56 17.89
CA TRP A 51 17.69 -26.23 16.59
C TRP A 51 18.52 -25.30 15.68
N ALA A 52 19.73 -25.75 15.33
CA ALA A 52 20.55 -25.22 14.23
C ALA A 52 20.40 -26.15 13.01
N PRO A 53 20.77 -25.67 11.82
CA PRO A 53 21.88 -26.35 11.15
C PRO A 53 22.94 -25.41 10.53
N ASN A 54 24.19 -25.84 10.74
CA ASN A 54 25.45 -25.64 10.02
C ASN A 54 25.30 -25.41 8.48
N SER A 55 26.20 -24.80 7.71
CA SER A 55 27.57 -24.27 7.83
C SER A 55 28.02 -23.75 6.45
N LEU A 56 28.99 -22.83 6.39
CA LEU A 56 30.12 -22.68 5.41
C LEU A 56 30.82 -21.33 5.73
N VAL A 57 31.97 -21.25 6.44
CA VAL A 57 33.39 -21.37 6.00
C VAL A 57 33.69 -20.48 4.78
N ALA A 58 34.65 -19.55 4.67
CA ALA A 58 35.81 -19.04 5.45
C ALA A 58 36.12 -17.61 4.94
N SER A 59 36.73 -16.67 5.69
CA SER A 59 38.20 -16.42 5.82
C SER A 59 38.34 -15.03 6.50
N ARG A 60 38.96 -14.83 7.67
CA ARG A 60 40.37 -14.84 8.11
C ARG A 60 41.26 -13.69 7.56
N ALA A 61 41.40 -12.63 8.37
CA ALA A 61 42.60 -11.82 8.64
C ALA A 61 42.33 -11.09 9.99
N LYS A 62 42.93 -11.43 11.15
CA LYS A 62 44.28 -11.08 11.66
C LYS A 62 44.77 -9.72 11.17
N ALA A 63 45.33 -8.82 11.97
CA ALA A 63 45.53 -8.57 13.40
C ALA A 63 46.37 -7.28 13.38
N GLU A 64 46.23 -6.35 14.33
CA GLU A 64 47.39 -5.66 14.91
C GLU A 64 46.99 -4.75 16.07
N SER A 65 47.64 -5.07 17.18
CA SER A 65 47.80 -4.37 18.45
C SER A 65 48.69 -3.14 18.31
N ILE A 66 48.38 -2.06 19.02
CA ILE A 66 49.39 -1.13 19.51
C ILE A 66 49.04 -0.77 20.97
N GLU A 67 49.99 -1.10 21.84
CA GLU A 67 50.11 -0.75 23.26
C GLU A 67 50.65 0.68 23.45
N ASP A 68 50.44 1.19 24.67
CA ASP A 68 51.24 2.15 25.43
C ASP A 68 51.36 3.61 24.94
N ASP A 69 51.06 4.60 25.79
CA ASP A 69 51.96 4.99 26.89
C ASP A 69 51.43 6.21 27.69
N LYS A 70 51.73 6.21 29.00
CA LYS A 70 52.03 7.36 29.89
C LYS A 70 50.99 8.43 30.29
N ALA A 71 50.67 8.38 31.59
CA ALA A 71 50.43 9.53 32.48
C ALA A 71 51.76 10.30 32.78
N PRO A 72 51.79 11.50 33.43
CA PRO A 72 51.41 11.63 34.85
C PRO A 72 50.81 12.98 35.34
N SER A 73 50.21 12.90 36.53
CA SER A 73 50.22 13.82 37.69
C SER A 73 49.74 15.28 37.61
N GLU A 74 48.74 15.61 38.44
CA GLU A 74 48.77 16.53 39.62
C GLU A 74 47.31 16.83 40.04
N LYS A 75 46.83 16.37 41.21
CA LYS A 75 46.80 17.08 42.51
C LYS A 75 46.05 18.42 42.48
N ASP A 76 44.81 18.47 42.97
CA ASP A 76 44.47 18.96 44.32
C ASP A 76 42.94 19.00 44.56
N GLU A 77 42.60 18.62 45.80
CA GLU A 77 41.51 19.03 46.72
C GLU A 77 40.28 19.79 46.13
N VAL A 78 39.02 19.47 46.47
CA VAL A 78 38.37 19.71 47.77
C VAL A 78 37.01 18.96 47.82
N GLU A 79 36.70 18.38 48.98
CA GLU A 79 35.42 17.77 49.38
C GLU A 79 34.26 18.77 49.47
N GLU A 80 33.08 18.41 48.97
CA GLU A 80 31.81 18.67 49.68
C GLU A 80 30.73 17.71 49.14
N ALA A 81 30.33 16.72 49.94
CA ALA A 81 29.29 15.75 49.61
C ALA A 81 28.07 15.98 50.50
N THR A 82 26.92 16.24 49.88
CA THR A 82 25.59 16.24 50.49
C THR A 82 24.86 14.93 50.18
N THR A 83 24.68 14.17 51.24
CA THR A 83 23.56 13.30 51.63
C THR A 83 22.42 13.10 50.63
N GLU A 84 22.17 11.85 50.22
CA GLU A 84 20.94 11.07 50.52
C GLU A 84 20.80 9.79 49.67
N ALA A 85 20.26 8.74 50.30
CA ALA A 85 19.63 7.56 49.70
C ALA A 85 20.50 6.39 49.18
N LYS A 86 20.94 5.51 50.10
CA LYS A 86 20.72 4.04 49.98
C LYS A 86 21.21 3.28 51.22
N ALA A 87 20.28 2.78 52.03
CA ALA A 87 20.55 1.70 52.97
C ALA A 87 19.27 0.90 53.25
N ILE A 88 19.06 -0.20 52.51
CA ILE A 88 18.31 -1.38 52.97
C ILE A 88 19.05 -2.59 52.43
N PHE A 89 20.07 -3.04 53.16
CA PHE A 89 20.45 -4.45 53.36
C PHE A 89 21.77 -4.47 54.16
N ASP A 90 21.71 -4.73 55.45
CA ASP A 90 22.40 -5.89 56.02
C ASP A 90 22.13 -6.02 57.52
N GLN A 91 21.50 -7.14 57.84
CA GLN A 91 21.36 -7.67 59.18
C GLN A 91 22.51 -8.67 59.35
N GLY A 92 23.55 -8.30 60.09
CA GLY A 92 24.64 -9.22 60.33
C GLY A 92 25.67 -8.66 61.28
N SER A 93 25.75 -9.26 62.48
CA SER A 93 26.88 -9.23 63.42
C SER A 93 26.75 -8.28 64.62
N ARG A 94 26.04 -8.78 65.64
CA ARG A 94 26.32 -8.45 67.05
C ARG A 94 27.68 -9.03 67.42
N THR A 95 28.57 -8.22 68.01
CA THR A 95 29.36 -8.61 69.20
C THR A 95 30.00 -7.38 69.84
N LYS A 96 29.77 -7.24 71.16
CA LYS A 96 30.43 -6.34 72.15
C LYS A 96 30.09 -4.83 71.97
N ALA A 97 29.64 -4.08 72.97
CA ALA A 97 29.76 -4.19 74.41
C ALA A 97 28.49 -3.65 75.09
N VAL A 98 28.10 -4.31 76.18
CA VAL A 98 27.12 -3.83 77.18
C VAL A 98 27.93 -3.62 78.45
N ASP A 99 27.86 -2.40 78.97
CA ASP A 99 28.09 -1.91 80.33
C ASP A 99 27.67 -0.42 80.19
N GLU A 100 26.69 0.19 80.85
CA GLU A 100 26.14 0.06 82.19
C GLU A 100 24.77 0.77 82.23
N ALA A 101 24.07 0.62 83.36
CA ALA A 101 22.92 1.39 83.83
C ALA A 101 21.52 0.91 83.40
N ALA A 102 21.13 -0.24 83.95
CA ALA A 102 19.74 -0.47 84.35
C ALA A 102 19.44 0.30 85.65
N SER A 103 18.29 0.99 85.69
CA SER A 103 17.63 1.33 86.95
C SER A 103 16.11 1.18 86.80
N ALA A 104 15.66 0.04 87.31
CA ALA A 104 14.40 -0.32 88.00
C ALA A 104 13.06 0.39 87.71
N GLN A 105 12.01 -0.44 87.81
CA GLN A 105 10.54 -0.22 87.77
C GLN A 105 9.98 -0.42 86.34
N THR A 106 9.10 -1.36 86.00
CA THR A 106 8.10 -2.19 86.70
C THR A 106 7.93 -3.50 85.90
N ALA A 107 8.11 -4.67 86.52
CA ALA A 107 8.07 -5.96 85.80
C ALA A 107 6.67 -6.59 85.67
N ASP A 108 5.66 -6.08 86.39
CA ASP A 108 4.32 -6.69 86.40
C ASP A 108 3.38 -6.18 85.28
N SER A 109 3.78 -5.20 84.46
CA SER A 109 2.92 -4.62 83.40
C SER A 109 3.28 -5.05 81.97
N VAL A 110 4.30 -5.89 81.81
CA VAL A 110 4.80 -6.32 80.49
C VAL A 110 4.19 -7.66 80.05
N GLU A 111 3.88 -8.55 81.00
CA GLU A 111 3.22 -9.83 80.69
C GLU A 111 1.76 -9.60 80.25
N ASP A 112 1.01 -8.73 80.93
CA ASP A 112 -0.38 -8.41 80.55
C ASP A 112 -0.48 -7.77 79.14
N ALA A 113 0.48 -6.91 78.78
CA ALA A 113 0.53 -6.27 77.46
C ALA A 113 0.93 -7.25 76.34
N GLN A 114 1.78 -8.24 76.65
CA GLN A 114 2.14 -9.29 75.70
C GLN A 114 0.99 -10.27 75.47
N ASP A 115 0.20 -10.56 76.51
CA ASP A 115 -0.97 -11.43 76.40
C ASP A 115 -2.12 -10.75 75.64
N GLU A 116 -2.37 -9.45 75.84
CA GLU A 116 -3.33 -8.69 75.01
C GLU A 116 -2.92 -8.65 73.54
N GLN A 117 -1.65 -8.39 73.25
CA GLN A 117 -1.15 -8.33 71.87
C GLN A 117 -1.16 -9.73 71.21
N LEU A 118 -0.95 -10.81 71.98
CA LEU A 118 -1.08 -12.17 71.49
C LEU A 118 -2.55 -12.54 71.21
N GLN A 119 -3.48 -12.04 72.01
CA GLN A 119 -4.92 -12.24 71.81
C GLN A 119 -5.41 -11.50 70.55
N GLU A 120 -5.01 -10.24 70.36
CA GLU A 120 -5.33 -9.45 69.17
C GLU A 120 -4.80 -10.09 67.88
N ASN A 121 -3.54 -10.56 67.89
CA ASN A 121 -2.96 -11.28 66.76
C ASN A 121 -3.70 -12.60 66.43
N LYS A 122 -4.25 -13.30 67.43
CA LYS A 122 -5.06 -14.51 67.20
C LYS A 122 -6.41 -14.18 66.57
N GLU A 123 -7.03 -13.07 66.96
CA GLU A 123 -8.28 -12.60 66.36
C GLU A 123 -8.10 -12.14 64.92
N ASP A 124 -7.02 -11.41 64.63
CA ASP A 124 -6.66 -10.98 63.27
C ASP A 124 -6.35 -12.18 62.37
N LEU A 125 -5.63 -13.18 62.88
CA LEU A 125 -5.35 -14.42 62.14
C LEU A 125 -6.65 -15.19 61.83
N ALA A 126 -7.57 -15.27 62.80
CA ALA A 126 -8.88 -15.89 62.60
C ALA A 126 -9.74 -15.10 61.60
N ALA A 127 -9.68 -13.77 61.60
CA ALA A 127 -10.37 -12.92 60.64
C ALA A 127 -9.82 -13.10 59.21
N ALA A 128 -8.49 -13.18 59.07
CA ALA A 128 -7.81 -13.46 57.81
C ALA A 128 -8.16 -14.84 57.25
N GLN A 129 -8.23 -15.88 58.09
CA GLN A 129 -8.67 -17.22 57.70
C GLN A 129 -10.12 -17.20 57.18
N ARG A 130 -11.05 -16.55 57.89
CA ARG A 130 -12.44 -16.40 57.41
C ARG A 130 -12.54 -15.60 56.12
N ALA A 131 -11.65 -14.63 55.87
CA ALA A 131 -11.60 -13.89 54.61
C ALA A 131 -11.12 -14.79 53.46
N ARG A 132 -10.09 -15.60 53.70
CA ARG A 132 -9.60 -16.60 52.75
C ARG A 132 -10.66 -17.64 52.40
N ASP A 133 -11.33 -18.23 53.39
CA ASP A 133 -12.38 -19.23 53.16
C ASP A 133 -13.56 -18.65 52.36
N ARG A 134 -13.89 -17.37 52.54
CA ARG A 134 -14.89 -16.67 51.74
C ARG A 134 -14.44 -16.46 50.30
N ALA A 135 -13.17 -16.15 50.08
CA ALA A 135 -12.60 -16.01 48.74
C ALA A 135 -12.55 -17.36 48.00
N GLU A 136 -12.09 -18.43 48.66
CA GLU A 136 -12.07 -19.78 48.08
C GLU A 136 -13.49 -20.25 47.70
N ASN A 137 -14.48 -20.03 48.57
CA ASN A 137 -15.90 -20.31 48.25
C ASN A 137 -16.48 -19.42 47.14
N ALA A 138 -15.93 -18.22 46.91
CA ALA A 138 -16.33 -17.37 45.79
C ALA A 138 -15.75 -17.89 44.46
N VAL A 139 -14.49 -18.35 44.47
CA VAL A 139 -13.84 -18.99 43.32
C VAL A 139 -14.60 -20.25 42.89
N VAL A 140 -14.92 -21.14 43.84
CA VAL A 140 -15.69 -22.38 43.53
C VAL A 140 -17.06 -22.07 42.90
N ARG A 141 -17.73 -21.00 43.35
CA ARG A 141 -19.01 -20.55 42.75
C ARG A 141 -18.81 -19.95 41.35
N ALA A 142 -17.71 -19.23 41.13
CA ALA A 142 -17.38 -18.69 39.81
C ALA A 142 -17.07 -19.81 38.81
N ASP A 143 -16.27 -20.80 39.20
CA ASP A 143 -15.93 -21.94 38.35
C ASP A 143 -17.18 -22.76 37.97
N LYS A 144 -18.09 -22.96 38.94
CA LYS A 144 -19.39 -23.59 38.66
C LYS A 144 -20.21 -22.79 37.64
N ALA A 145 -20.27 -21.46 37.78
CA ALA A 145 -21.01 -20.60 36.85
C ALA A 145 -20.37 -20.57 35.45
N VAL A 146 -19.04 -20.63 35.35
CA VAL A 146 -18.32 -20.75 34.06
C VAL A 146 -18.67 -22.08 33.39
N THR A 147 -18.66 -23.17 34.14
CA THR A 147 -19.01 -24.51 33.61
C THR A 147 -20.47 -24.54 33.10
N GLU A 148 -21.42 -23.99 33.87
CA GLU A 148 -22.82 -23.87 33.44
C GLU A 148 -22.98 -22.99 32.19
N LEU A 149 -22.14 -21.95 32.03
CA LEU A 149 -22.14 -21.09 30.84
C LEU A 149 -21.60 -21.83 29.61
N ASP A 150 -20.53 -22.62 29.77
CA ASP A 150 -19.95 -23.43 28.71
C ASP A 150 -20.95 -24.47 28.18
N ASP A 151 -21.74 -25.08 29.08
CA ASP A 151 -22.82 -26.00 28.71
C ASP A 151 -23.91 -25.29 27.87
N VAL A 152 -24.30 -24.07 28.25
CA VAL A 152 -25.28 -23.25 27.50
C VAL A 152 -24.73 -22.85 26.13
N VAL A 153 -23.46 -22.46 26.04
CA VAL A 153 -22.80 -22.11 24.78
C VAL A 153 -22.69 -23.33 23.87
N ALA A 154 -22.38 -24.51 24.43
CA ALA A 154 -22.33 -25.76 23.68
C ALA A 154 -23.71 -26.15 23.12
N GLU A 155 -24.78 -25.97 23.90
CA GLU A 155 -26.16 -26.19 23.45
C GLU A 155 -26.57 -25.22 22.34
N LEU A 156 -26.26 -23.92 22.49
CA LEU A 156 -26.52 -22.91 21.46
C LEU A 156 -25.76 -23.19 20.18
N ARG A 157 -24.48 -23.62 20.27
CA ARG A 157 -23.70 -24.05 19.10
C ARG A 157 -24.33 -25.26 18.41
N ARG A 158 -24.77 -26.28 19.16
CA ARG A 158 -25.44 -27.46 18.60
C ARG A 158 -26.72 -27.06 17.86
N ARG A 159 -27.55 -26.21 18.46
CA ARG A 159 -28.79 -25.73 17.86
C ARG A 159 -28.56 -24.90 16.61
N TRP A 160 -27.59 -23.98 16.65
CA TRP A 160 -27.23 -23.16 15.48
C TRP A 160 -26.69 -24.01 14.33
N LEU A 161 -25.84 -25.00 14.62
CA LEU A 161 -25.28 -25.90 13.61
C LEU A 161 -26.39 -26.73 12.94
N GLN A 162 -27.40 -27.16 13.71
CA GLN A 162 -28.55 -27.90 13.21
C GLN A 162 -29.46 -27.03 12.32
N GLU A 163 -29.79 -25.81 12.76
CA GLU A 163 -30.57 -24.85 11.96
C GLU A 163 -29.86 -24.49 10.64
N PHE A 164 -28.53 -24.29 10.68
CA PHE A 164 -27.72 -24.02 9.49
C PHE A 164 -27.68 -25.20 8.51
N GLN A 165 -27.51 -26.43 9.02
CA GLN A 165 -27.53 -27.63 8.17
C GLN A 165 -28.89 -27.85 7.49
N ASP A 166 -29.99 -27.55 8.19
CA ASP A 166 -31.34 -27.65 7.62
C ASP A 166 -31.62 -26.58 6.56
N GLU A 167 -31.12 -25.34 6.76
CA GLU A 167 -31.21 -24.27 5.75
C GLU A 167 -30.42 -24.61 4.48
N VAL A 168 -29.15 -25.01 4.62
CA VAL A 168 -28.30 -25.42 3.48
C VAL A 168 -28.93 -26.60 2.74
N LYS A 169 -29.51 -27.56 3.45
CA LYS A 169 -30.18 -28.73 2.84
C LYS A 169 -31.43 -28.34 2.06
N GLN A 170 -32.15 -27.28 2.46
CA GLN A 170 -33.31 -26.78 1.70
C GLN A 170 -32.88 -26.01 0.45
N GLU A 171 -31.86 -25.15 0.54
CA GLU A 171 -31.30 -24.44 -0.62
C GLU A 171 -30.76 -25.42 -1.66
N LEU A 172 -29.94 -26.40 -1.24
CA LEU A 172 -29.41 -27.42 -2.14
C LEU A 172 -30.51 -28.24 -2.85
N LYS A 173 -31.65 -28.43 -2.18
CA LYS A 173 -32.80 -29.14 -2.76
C LYS A 173 -33.50 -28.29 -3.83
N HIS A 174 -33.59 -26.98 -3.61
CA HIS A 174 -34.14 -26.04 -4.60
C HIS A 174 -33.22 -25.95 -5.81
N ASP A 175 -31.92 -25.73 -5.60
CA ASP A 175 -30.92 -25.65 -6.67
C ASP A 175 -30.87 -26.94 -7.49
N LEU A 176 -31.00 -28.11 -6.84
CA LEU A 176 -31.08 -29.39 -7.53
C LEU A 176 -32.36 -29.54 -8.37
N GLN A 177 -33.48 -28.93 -7.95
CA GLN A 177 -34.71 -28.92 -8.75
C GLN A 177 -34.58 -27.99 -9.95
N ASP A 178 -34.01 -26.80 -9.76
CA ASP A 178 -33.77 -25.83 -10.84
C ASP A 178 -32.80 -26.41 -11.88
N ALA A 179 -31.68 -26.98 -11.45
CA ALA A 179 -30.72 -27.63 -12.34
C ALA A 179 -31.33 -28.82 -13.12
N LYS A 180 -32.27 -29.56 -12.51
CA LYS A 180 -33.01 -30.63 -13.22
C LYS A 180 -33.96 -30.08 -14.27
N GLN A 181 -34.58 -28.93 -14.01
CA GLN A 181 -35.45 -28.26 -14.95
C GLN A 181 -34.65 -27.69 -16.13
N GLU A 182 -33.54 -26.99 -15.86
CA GLU A 182 -32.63 -26.50 -16.91
C GLU A 182 -32.08 -27.62 -17.79
N LEU A 183 -31.71 -28.78 -17.20
CA LEU A 183 -31.28 -29.95 -17.96
C LEU A 183 -32.39 -30.49 -18.89
N LYS A 184 -33.65 -30.41 -18.46
CA LYS A 184 -34.80 -30.85 -19.24
C LYS A 184 -35.03 -29.91 -20.42
N ASP A 185 -34.94 -28.60 -20.19
CA ASP A 185 -35.13 -27.58 -21.22
C ASP A 185 -33.99 -27.64 -22.25
N ALA A 186 -32.74 -27.77 -21.82
CA ALA A 186 -31.59 -27.96 -22.72
C ALA A 186 -31.69 -29.22 -23.59
N LYS A 187 -32.29 -30.31 -23.08
CA LYS A 187 -32.57 -31.52 -23.87
C LYS A 187 -33.65 -31.29 -24.92
N GLN A 188 -34.63 -30.44 -24.63
CA GLN A 188 -35.66 -30.06 -25.57
C GLN A 188 -35.06 -29.22 -26.71
N ASP A 189 -34.29 -28.18 -26.37
CA ASP A 189 -33.60 -27.33 -27.36
C ASP A 189 -32.68 -28.15 -28.29
N LEU A 190 -31.97 -29.15 -27.73
CA LEU A 190 -31.14 -30.05 -28.53
C LEU A 190 -31.95 -30.89 -29.53
N ASN A 191 -33.17 -31.31 -29.16
CA ASN A 191 -34.04 -32.05 -30.06
C ASN A 191 -34.61 -31.14 -31.15
N ASP A 192 -34.98 -29.91 -30.80
CA ASP A 192 -35.50 -28.92 -31.75
C ASP A 192 -34.41 -28.55 -32.77
N ALA A 193 -33.17 -28.30 -32.33
CA ALA A 193 -32.04 -28.04 -33.22
C ALA A 193 -31.71 -29.23 -34.15
N LYS A 194 -31.88 -30.47 -33.68
CA LYS A 194 -31.73 -31.66 -34.54
C LYS A 194 -32.82 -31.73 -35.61
N GLN A 195 -34.03 -31.32 -35.27
CA GLN A 195 -35.14 -31.25 -36.23
C GLN A 195 -34.86 -30.19 -37.29
N GLU A 196 -34.48 -28.98 -36.90
CA GLU A 196 -34.09 -27.90 -37.83
C GLU A 196 -32.95 -28.32 -38.77
N LEU A 197 -31.94 -29.04 -38.24
CA LEU A 197 -30.85 -29.57 -39.07
C LEU A 197 -31.34 -30.59 -40.11
N ASN A 198 -32.33 -31.42 -39.77
CA ASN A 198 -32.90 -32.37 -40.71
C ASN A 198 -33.74 -31.65 -41.78
N ASP A 199 -34.50 -30.64 -41.40
CA ASP A 199 -35.30 -29.83 -42.32
C ASP A 199 -34.38 -29.08 -43.30
N ALA A 200 -33.31 -28.45 -42.80
CA ALA A 200 -32.30 -27.79 -43.61
C ALA A 200 -31.58 -28.76 -44.58
N LYS A 201 -31.34 -30.02 -44.16
CA LYS A 201 -30.79 -31.05 -45.06
C LYS A 201 -31.76 -31.43 -46.17
N GLN A 202 -33.06 -31.51 -45.88
CA GLN A 202 -34.07 -31.77 -46.90
C GLN A 202 -34.17 -30.60 -47.89
N GLU A 203 -34.18 -29.35 -47.40
CA GLU A 203 -34.15 -28.16 -48.24
C GLU A 203 -32.90 -28.12 -49.12
N TYR A 204 -31.73 -28.47 -48.57
CA TYR A 204 -30.49 -28.57 -49.33
C TYR A 204 -30.58 -29.61 -50.45
N GLU A 205 -31.09 -30.81 -50.19
CA GLU A 205 -31.25 -31.84 -51.23
C GLU A 205 -32.32 -31.45 -52.26
N GLN A 206 -33.39 -30.75 -51.88
CA GLN A 206 -34.37 -30.18 -52.81
C GLN A 206 -33.75 -29.07 -53.70
N ALA A 207 -32.94 -28.19 -53.12
CA ALA A 207 -32.22 -27.15 -53.84
C ALA A 207 -31.17 -27.74 -54.78
N LYS A 208 -30.48 -28.80 -54.35
CA LYS A 208 -29.51 -29.55 -55.15
C LYS A 208 -30.18 -30.28 -56.32
N ALA A 209 -31.33 -30.91 -56.11
CA ALA A 209 -32.14 -31.50 -57.19
C ALA A 209 -32.65 -30.43 -58.17
N SER A 210 -33.03 -29.25 -57.67
CA SER A 210 -33.43 -28.10 -58.50
C SER A 210 -32.25 -27.52 -59.29
N ALA A 211 -31.06 -27.48 -58.72
CA ALA A 211 -29.83 -27.04 -59.39
C ALA A 211 -29.34 -28.01 -60.47
N GLN A 212 -29.70 -29.30 -60.40
CA GLN A 212 -29.37 -30.31 -61.40
C GLN A 212 -30.32 -30.32 -62.61
N ALA A 213 -31.42 -29.56 -62.58
CA ALA A 213 -32.41 -29.47 -63.67
C ALA A 213 -32.25 -28.23 -64.58
N GLY A 214 -31.34 -27.30 -64.29
CA GLY A 214 -31.06 -26.11 -65.10
C GLY A 214 -29.69 -26.23 -65.80
N PRO A 215 -29.63 -26.58 -67.10
CA PRO A 215 -28.44 -27.11 -67.72
C PRO A 215 -27.37 -26.04 -67.98
N ALA A 216 -26.10 -26.50 -67.88
CA ALA A 216 -24.97 -26.09 -68.69
C ALA A 216 -24.79 -24.58 -68.97
N GLN A 217 -23.96 -23.87 -68.18
CA GLN A 217 -23.09 -22.75 -68.63
C GLN A 217 -22.37 -21.98 -67.48
N VAL A 218 -21.70 -22.60 -66.51
CA VAL A 218 -20.76 -21.81 -65.64
C VAL A 218 -19.57 -22.65 -65.16
N LEU A 219 -18.81 -23.22 -66.09
CA LEU A 219 -17.57 -23.92 -65.75
C LEU A 219 -16.42 -23.51 -66.66
N GLN A 220 -16.15 -22.20 -66.72
CA GLN A 220 -14.90 -21.67 -67.32
C GLN A 220 -14.57 -20.20 -66.94
N ALA A 221 -14.91 -19.74 -65.72
CA ALA A 221 -14.56 -18.38 -65.30
C ALA A 221 -14.26 -18.26 -63.79
N THR A 222 -13.38 -19.11 -63.25
CA THR A 222 -12.90 -18.93 -61.87
C THR A 222 -11.40 -19.21 -61.76
N GLN A 223 -10.63 -18.46 -62.55
CA GLN A 223 -9.24 -18.16 -62.19
C GLN A 223 -9.12 -16.66 -61.92
N ARG A 224 -8.54 -16.36 -60.76
CA ARG A 224 -7.97 -15.07 -60.35
C ARG A 224 -8.95 -13.91 -60.20
N GLN A 225 -9.74 -13.97 -59.13
CA GLN A 225 -9.98 -12.75 -58.35
C GLN A 225 -9.58 -13.03 -56.91
N VAL A 226 -8.61 -12.26 -56.43
CA VAL A 226 -8.38 -12.06 -54.99
C VAL A 226 -9.72 -11.56 -54.46
N LYS A 227 -10.53 -12.45 -53.88
CA LYS A 227 -11.68 -12.01 -53.09
C LYS A 227 -11.07 -11.27 -51.92
N LYS A 228 -11.02 -9.93 -52.04
CA LYS A 228 -10.87 -9.04 -50.88
C LYS A 228 -11.82 -9.58 -49.82
N LEU A 229 -11.30 -9.72 -48.60
CA LEU A 229 -12.11 -10.04 -47.45
C LEU A 229 -13.40 -9.21 -47.51
N PRO A 230 -14.59 -9.83 -47.49
CA PRO A 230 -15.86 -9.10 -47.55
C PRO A 230 -15.99 -8.31 -46.26
N GLY A 231 -15.53 -7.06 -46.29
CA GLY A 231 -15.32 -6.21 -45.13
C GLY A 231 -13.84 -5.82 -45.02
N SER A 232 -13.54 -4.53 -45.14
CA SER A 232 -12.19 -3.94 -44.98
C SER A 232 -11.68 -3.96 -43.53
N GLU A 233 -12.25 -4.81 -42.67
CA GLU A 233 -12.05 -4.77 -41.23
C GLU A 233 -12.02 -6.20 -40.69
N ILE A 234 -11.03 -6.50 -39.85
CA ILE A 234 -10.95 -7.77 -39.13
C ILE A 234 -12.12 -7.82 -38.15
N SER A 235 -13.14 -8.62 -38.47
CA SER A 235 -14.25 -8.86 -37.53
C SER A 235 -13.71 -9.48 -36.24
N ASN A 236 -14.23 -9.03 -35.09
CA ASN A 236 -13.81 -9.48 -33.76
C ASN A 236 -12.32 -9.28 -33.46
N TRP A 237 -11.69 -8.21 -33.98
CA TRP A 237 -10.28 -7.90 -33.69
C TRP A 237 -9.99 -7.85 -32.19
N ASP A 238 -10.87 -7.24 -31.41
CA ASP A 238 -10.75 -7.18 -29.95
C ASP A 238 -10.63 -8.59 -29.34
N ASP A 239 -11.39 -9.56 -29.82
CA ASP A 239 -11.29 -10.95 -29.34
C ASP A 239 -10.00 -11.64 -29.78
N ARG A 240 -9.63 -11.46 -31.06
CA ARG A 240 -8.49 -12.13 -31.68
C ARG A 240 -7.13 -11.59 -31.25
N VAL A 241 -7.04 -10.29 -30.93
CA VAL A 241 -5.76 -9.60 -30.72
C VAL A 241 -5.64 -8.99 -29.33
N LEU A 242 -6.72 -8.48 -28.72
CA LEU A 242 -6.65 -7.98 -27.34
C LEU A 242 -7.00 -9.09 -26.35
N ASN A 243 -8.23 -9.61 -26.35
CA ASN A 243 -8.75 -10.49 -25.31
C ASN A 243 -8.01 -11.83 -25.22
N SER A 244 -7.41 -12.29 -26.32
CA SER A 244 -6.59 -13.50 -26.35
C SER A 244 -5.13 -13.29 -25.93
N ARG A 245 -4.65 -12.03 -25.91
CA ARG A 245 -3.21 -11.72 -25.78
C ARG A 245 -2.84 -10.87 -24.58
N ILE A 246 -3.79 -10.23 -23.91
CA ILE A 246 -3.57 -9.54 -22.64
C ILE A 246 -4.47 -10.14 -21.56
N ASN A 247 -3.93 -10.34 -20.36
CA ASN A 247 -4.65 -10.95 -19.24
C ASN A 247 -5.89 -10.15 -18.78
N ASN A 248 -6.02 -8.87 -19.17
CA ASN A 248 -7.15 -8.04 -18.81
C ASN A 248 -8.14 -7.88 -19.99
N LYS A 249 -9.20 -8.67 -19.97
CA LYS A 249 -10.24 -8.68 -21.01
C LYS A 249 -11.25 -7.54 -20.89
N ALA A 250 -11.39 -6.94 -19.71
CA ALA A 250 -12.38 -5.90 -19.48
C ALA A 250 -11.89 -4.54 -19.99
N ASN A 251 -12.73 -3.83 -20.75
CA ASN A 251 -12.49 -2.43 -21.06
C ASN A 251 -12.78 -1.60 -19.80
N ARG A 252 -11.76 -0.88 -19.29
CA ARG A 252 -11.86 -0.16 -18.02
C ARG A 252 -11.77 1.34 -18.28
N PRO A 253 -12.49 2.17 -17.50
CA PRO A 253 -12.39 3.61 -17.63
C PRO A 253 -10.98 4.07 -17.32
N ILE A 254 -10.49 5.00 -18.15
CA ILE A 254 -9.15 5.57 -18.06
C ILE A 254 -9.29 6.93 -17.40
N LEU A 255 -9.28 6.91 -16.07
CA LEU A 255 -9.42 8.12 -15.28
C LEU A 255 -8.03 8.66 -14.92
N GLU A 256 -7.87 9.98 -15.03
CA GLU A 256 -6.63 10.70 -14.68
C GLU A 256 -5.37 10.20 -15.41
N ARG A 257 -5.52 9.54 -16.57
CA ARG A 257 -4.38 9.14 -17.41
C ARG A 257 -4.31 9.88 -18.73
N ASN A 258 -5.17 10.87 -18.97
CA ASN A 258 -5.22 11.57 -20.25
C ASN A 258 -3.85 12.16 -20.62
N GLU A 259 -3.16 12.79 -19.67
CA GLU A 259 -1.80 13.32 -19.88
C GLU A 259 -0.82 12.22 -20.26
N THR A 260 -0.82 11.09 -19.54
CA THR A 260 0.02 9.93 -19.88
C THR A 260 -0.31 9.37 -21.26
N VAL A 261 -1.59 9.28 -21.62
CA VAL A 261 -2.03 8.84 -22.96
C VAL A 261 -1.49 9.79 -24.02
N GLN A 262 -1.70 11.10 -23.87
CA GLN A 262 -1.24 12.09 -24.84
C GLN A 262 0.28 12.07 -25.00
N GLU A 263 1.02 11.93 -23.90
CA GLU A 263 2.47 11.81 -23.94
C GLU A 263 2.91 10.52 -24.68
N VAL A 264 2.30 9.36 -24.40
CA VAL A 264 2.61 8.12 -25.15
C VAL A 264 2.35 8.29 -26.64
N LEU A 265 1.20 8.88 -27.01
CA LEU A 265 0.85 9.16 -28.41
C LEU A 265 1.89 10.07 -29.08
N ALA A 266 2.29 11.15 -28.40
CA ALA A 266 3.28 12.10 -28.89
C ALA A 266 4.64 11.43 -29.10
N GLN A 267 5.07 10.57 -28.16
CA GLN A 267 6.36 9.89 -28.24
C GLN A 267 6.39 8.79 -29.31
N ILE A 268 5.30 8.05 -29.51
CA ILE A 268 5.16 7.10 -30.62
C ILE A 268 5.18 7.84 -31.96
N LYS A 269 4.42 8.94 -32.09
CA LYS A 269 4.40 9.75 -33.31
C LYS A 269 5.78 10.31 -33.64
N MET A 270 6.48 10.86 -32.64
CA MET A 270 7.87 11.32 -32.79
C MET A 270 8.78 10.20 -33.29
N THR A 271 8.58 8.96 -32.82
CA THR A 271 9.33 7.77 -33.29
C THR A 271 9.11 7.47 -34.77
N GLN A 272 7.92 7.73 -35.28
CA GLN A 272 7.55 7.48 -36.69
C GLN A 272 8.04 8.59 -37.62
N ASP A 273 8.02 9.83 -37.13
CA ASP A 273 8.32 11.03 -37.93
C ASP A 273 9.83 11.33 -38.00
N ALA A 274 10.59 11.04 -36.95
CA ALA A 274 12.01 11.38 -36.88
C ALA A 274 12.93 10.21 -37.29
N ASP A 275 14.06 10.56 -37.91
CA ASP A 275 15.11 9.61 -38.25
C ASP A 275 16.07 9.40 -37.08
N PHE A 276 15.76 8.41 -36.26
CA PHE A 276 16.67 7.93 -35.22
C PHE A 276 17.68 6.95 -35.80
N ASN A 277 18.93 7.01 -35.34
CA ASN A 277 19.96 6.03 -35.71
C ASN A 277 19.77 4.65 -35.04
N LYS A 278 18.77 4.51 -34.16
CA LYS A 278 18.48 3.30 -33.39
C LYS A 278 16.97 3.13 -33.22
N PRO A 279 16.49 1.89 -33.03
CA PRO A 279 15.11 1.65 -32.62
C PRO A 279 14.79 2.39 -31.34
N ARG A 280 13.54 2.84 -31.23
CA ARG A 280 13.07 3.63 -30.09
C ARG A 280 11.84 2.99 -29.47
N VAL A 281 11.84 2.89 -28.14
CA VAL A 281 10.76 2.28 -27.35
C VAL A 281 10.26 3.28 -26.32
N VAL A 282 8.93 3.40 -26.22
CA VAL A 282 8.26 4.13 -25.15
C VAL A 282 7.91 3.14 -24.06
N ALA A 283 8.51 3.27 -22.88
CA ALA A 283 8.36 2.30 -21.80
C ALA A 283 7.70 2.93 -20.57
N LEU A 284 6.60 2.33 -20.11
CA LEU A 284 5.89 2.68 -18.89
C LEU A 284 6.13 1.60 -17.82
N TRP A 285 6.92 1.96 -16.82
CA TRP A 285 7.17 1.13 -15.65
C TRP A 285 6.38 1.68 -14.46
N SER A 286 5.50 0.90 -13.87
CA SER A 286 4.64 1.35 -12.77
C SER A 286 4.26 0.18 -11.86
N PRO A 287 4.02 0.37 -10.55
CA PRO A 287 3.72 -0.72 -9.62
C PRO A 287 2.59 -1.64 -10.03
N ARG A 288 2.53 -2.81 -9.39
CA ARG A 288 1.50 -3.81 -9.67
C ARG A 288 0.12 -3.27 -9.30
N GLY A 289 -0.83 -3.28 -10.24
CA GLY A 289 -2.22 -2.90 -9.97
C GLY A 289 -2.59 -1.43 -10.23
N THR A 290 -1.68 -0.61 -10.75
CA THR A 290 -1.91 0.81 -11.10
C THR A 290 -2.70 1.06 -12.39
N GLY A 291 -3.10 0.00 -13.10
CA GLY A 291 -3.90 0.09 -14.34
C GLY A 291 -3.11 0.08 -15.65
N LYS A 292 -1.83 -0.34 -15.65
CA LYS A 292 -0.97 -0.40 -16.84
C LYS A 292 -1.59 -1.16 -18.03
N THR A 293 -2.05 -2.40 -17.80
CA THR A 293 -2.68 -3.21 -18.87
C THR A 293 -3.94 -2.54 -19.41
N SER A 294 -4.72 -1.86 -18.55
CA SER A 294 -5.87 -1.08 -18.99
C SER A 294 -5.46 0.10 -19.85
N LEU A 295 -4.39 0.82 -19.50
CA LEU A 295 -3.82 1.88 -20.31
C LEU A 295 -3.37 1.37 -21.68
N LEU A 296 -2.62 0.26 -21.72
CA LEU A 296 -2.17 -0.36 -22.97
C LEU A 296 -3.38 -0.75 -23.85
N ARG A 297 -4.40 -1.36 -23.26
CA ARG A 297 -5.65 -1.71 -23.95
C ARG A 297 -6.33 -0.46 -24.52
N HIS A 298 -6.48 0.58 -23.71
CA HIS A 298 -7.10 1.82 -24.14
C HIS A 298 -6.35 2.47 -25.28
N LEU A 299 -5.01 2.56 -25.18
CA LEU A 299 -4.15 3.02 -26.27
C LEU A 299 -4.41 2.20 -27.54
N ALA A 300 -4.47 0.87 -27.44
CA ALA A 300 -4.72 0.00 -28.60
C ALA A 300 -6.10 0.23 -29.25
N GLN A 301 -7.07 0.71 -28.48
CA GLN A 301 -8.45 1.01 -28.92
C GLN A 301 -8.66 2.46 -29.37
N ARG A 302 -7.67 3.35 -29.23
CA ARG A 302 -7.76 4.76 -29.67
C ARG A 302 -8.03 4.91 -31.17
N GLU A 303 -8.64 6.04 -31.53
CA GLU A 303 -8.92 6.39 -32.93
C GLU A 303 -7.63 6.68 -33.72
N GLU A 304 -6.60 7.23 -33.09
CA GLU A 304 -5.29 7.46 -33.73
C GLU A 304 -4.66 6.19 -34.29
N TYR A 305 -5.00 5.04 -33.72
CA TYR A 305 -4.53 3.73 -34.17
C TYR A 305 -5.64 2.88 -34.79
N ALA A 306 -6.80 3.47 -35.09
CA ALA A 306 -7.92 2.75 -35.70
C ALA A 306 -7.52 2.16 -37.05
N GLU A 307 -6.79 2.88 -37.90
CA GLU A 307 -6.31 2.34 -39.17
C GLU A 307 -5.36 1.16 -38.95
N SER A 308 -4.32 1.33 -38.12
CA SER A 308 -3.37 0.26 -37.80
C SER A 308 -4.05 -0.96 -37.19
N ARG A 309 -5.08 -0.75 -36.37
CA ARG A 309 -5.90 -1.81 -35.79
C ARG A 309 -6.69 -2.55 -36.86
N LYS A 310 -7.48 -1.82 -37.67
CA LYS A 310 -8.36 -2.37 -38.72
C LYS A 310 -7.61 -3.22 -39.74
N CYS A 311 -6.40 -2.79 -40.11
CA CYS A 311 -5.61 -3.48 -41.11
C CYS A 311 -4.54 -4.42 -40.53
N GLY A 312 -4.61 -4.75 -39.23
CA GLY A 312 -3.73 -5.74 -38.60
C GLY A 312 -2.26 -5.32 -38.52
N ARG A 313 -1.98 -4.02 -38.42
CA ARG A 313 -0.64 -3.42 -38.24
C ARG A 313 -0.28 -3.15 -36.80
N LEU A 314 -1.23 -3.33 -35.89
CA LEU A 314 -1.04 -3.25 -34.46
C LEU A 314 -0.88 -4.66 -33.88
N LEU A 315 0.32 -4.98 -33.43
CA LEU A 315 0.64 -6.21 -32.72
C LEU A 315 0.59 -5.96 -31.23
N VAL A 316 -0.22 -6.75 -30.52
CA VAL A 316 -0.27 -6.77 -29.06
C VAL A 316 0.31 -8.09 -28.56
N LEU A 317 1.11 -8.03 -27.49
CA LEU A 317 1.81 -9.19 -26.91
C LEU A 317 1.89 -9.07 -25.39
N ASP A 318 1.51 -10.10 -24.65
CA ASP A 318 1.94 -10.28 -23.26
C ASP A 318 3.29 -11.02 -23.28
N ALA A 319 4.32 -10.39 -22.70
CA ALA A 319 5.67 -10.94 -22.63
C ALA A 319 5.76 -12.32 -21.96
N GLN A 320 4.79 -12.68 -21.11
CA GLN A 320 4.71 -14.00 -20.50
C GLN A 320 4.62 -15.11 -21.55
N VAL A 321 4.04 -14.85 -22.73
CA VAL A 321 3.93 -15.82 -23.84
C VAL A 321 5.29 -16.22 -24.41
N VAL A 322 6.25 -15.29 -24.40
CA VAL A 322 7.56 -15.48 -25.04
C VAL A 322 8.68 -15.70 -24.03
N ARG A 323 8.38 -15.60 -22.74
CA ARG A 323 9.36 -15.72 -21.64
C ARG A 323 10.14 -17.03 -21.69
N ASP A 324 9.49 -18.16 -21.95
CA ASP A 324 10.15 -19.47 -21.97
C ASP A 324 11.07 -19.67 -23.20
N TYR A 325 11.11 -18.70 -24.11
CA TYR A 325 11.88 -18.74 -25.35
C TYR A 325 12.95 -17.65 -25.42
N VAL A 326 13.21 -16.93 -24.32
CA VAL A 326 14.20 -15.84 -24.28
C VAL A 326 15.64 -16.31 -24.51
N ASP A 327 15.94 -17.59 -24.29
CA ASP A 327 17.26 -18.17 -24.59
C ASP A 327 17.48 -18.44 -26.08
N GLN A 328 16.45 -18.27 -26.89
CA GLN A 328 16.56 -18.39 -28.34
C GLN A 328 17.23 -17.15 -28.96
N ASP A 329 17.72 -17.32 -30.17
CA ASP A 329 18.21 -16.22 -30.99
C ASP A 329 17.13 -15.10 -31.12
N PRO A 330 17.47 -13.84 -30.86
CA PRO A 330 16.49 -12.74 -30.82
C PRO A 330 15.82 -12.49 -32.17
N GLU A 331 16.53 -12.67 -33.29
CA GLU A 331 15.91 -12.58 -34.61
C GLU A 331 14.91 -13.71 -34.84
N ARG A 332 15.24 -14.93 -34.42
CA ARG A 332 14.31 -16.07 -34.44
C ARG A 332 13.06 -15.78 -33.60
N LEU A 333 13.23 -15.26 -32.39
CA LEU A 333 12.11 -14.95 -31.51
C LEU A 333 11.20 -13.86 -32.10
N LEU A 334 11.78 -12.79 -32.63
CA LEU A 334 11.03 -11.71 -33.27
C LEU A 334 10.26 -12.19 -34.51
N ARG A 335 10.88 -13.02 -35.34
CA ARG A 335 10.20 -13.65 -36.48
C ARG A 335 9.01 -14.49 -36.01
N ALA A 336 9.17 -15.29 -34.96
CA ALA A 336 8.09 -16.10 -34.42
C ALA A 336 6.94 -15.23 -33.88
N ILE A 337 7.23 -14.11 -33.21
CA ILE A 337 6.22 -13.16 -32.73
C ILE A 337 5.38 -12.60 -33.88
N ILE A 338 6.03 -12.17 -34.97
CA ILE A 338 5.32 -11.60 -36.13
C ILE A 338 4.54 -12.68 -36.88
N VAL A 339 5.13 -13.85 -37.12
CA VAL A 339 4.44 -14.98 -37.77
C VAL A 339 3.24 -15.43 -36.94
N TRP A 340 3.39 -15.54 -35.63
CA TRP A 340 2.29 -15.85 -34.72
C TRP A 340 1.19 -14.78 -34.82
N HIS A 341 1.55 -13.49 -34.86
CA HIS A 341 0.56 -12.43 -35.07
C HIS A 341 -0.21 -12.59 -36.39
N LEU A 342 0.49 -12.87 -37.50
CA LEU A 342 -0.11 -13.09 -38.82
C LEU A 342 -1.08 -14.29 -38.83
N LEU A 343 -0.70 -15.40 -38.19
CA LEU A 343 -1.53 -16.60 -38.09
C LEU A 343 -2.83 -16.35 -37.34
N GLN A 344 -2.82 -15.45 -36.36
CA GLN A 344 -4.02 -15.08 -35.60
C GLN A 344 -4.92 -14.12 -36.38
N ILE A 345 -4.36 -13.07 -37.02
CA ILE A 345 -5.20 -12.10 -37.74
C ILE A 345 -5.84 -12.70 -39.00
N PHE A 346 -5.13 -13.62 -39.67
CA PHE A 346 -5.63 -14.30 -40.86
C PHE A 346 -6.21 -15.69 -40.57
N HIS A 347 -6.49 -16.03 -39.31
CA HIS A 347 -7.08 -17.32 -38.96
C HIS A 347 -8.31 -17.62 -39.82
N GLU A 348 -8.31 -18.78 -40.47
CA GLU A 348 -9.34 -19.31 -41.40
C GLU A 348 -9.41 -18.61 -42.76
N HIS A 349 -8.40 -17.79 -43.09
CA HIS A 349 -8.33 -17.08 -44.35
C HIS A 349 -7.16 -17.56 -45.20
N THR A 350 -7.33 -17.43 -46.52
CA THR A 350 -6.26 -17.68 -47.49
C THR A 350 -5.85 -16.36 -48.11
N VAL A 351 -4.59 -15.97 -47.95
CA VAL A 351 -4.00 -14.74 -48.50
C VAL A 351 -2.77 -15.13 -49.31
N ASN A 352 -2.70 -14.71 -50.57
CA ASN A 352 -1.61 -15.07 -51.49
C ASN A 352 -1.34 -16.59 -51.54
N ASP A 353 -2.40 -17.39 -51.67
CA ASP A 353 -2.38 -18.86 -51.70
C ASP A 353 -1.88 -19.54 -50.41
N VAL A 354 -1.71 -18.78 -49.33
CA VAL A 354 -1.35 -19.28 -48.00
C VAL A 354 -2.58 -19.30 -47.12
N THR A 355 -3.00 -20.49 -46.69
CA THR A 355 -4.07 -20.65 -45.70
C THR A 355 -3.50 -20.53 -44.29
N PHE A 356 -3.98 -19.57 -43.52
CA PHE A 356 -3.50 -19.29 -42.17
C PHE A 356 -4.41 -19.96 -41.13
N GLN A 357 -3.80 -20.69 -40.19
CA GLN A 357 -4.48 -21.35 -39.08
C GLN A 357 -3.88 -20.85 -37.76
N ALA A 358 -4.72 -20.38 -36.84
CA ALA A 358 -4.30 -20.00 -35.51
C ALA A 358 -3.66 -21.21 -34.81
N THR A 359 -2.54 -20.98 -34.15
CA THR A 359 -1.80 -22.01 -33.41
C THR A 359 -1.13 -21.42 -32.18
N SER A 360 -0.57 -22.28 -31.33
CA SER A 360 0.17 -21.87 -30.15
C SER A 360 1.51 -21.19 -30.53
N PHE A 361 2.02 -20.32 -29.67
CA PHE A 361 3.33 -19.71 -29.88
C PHE A 361 4.45 -20.77 -29.91
N ALA A 362 4.32 -21.82 -29.11
CA ALA A 362 5.25 -22.96 -29.07
C ALA A 362 5.39 -23.63 -30.44
N ASP A 363 4.27 -23.85 -31.14
CA ASP A 363 4.28 -24.47 -32.46
C ASP A 363 4.94 -23.56 -33.50
N VAL A 364 4.67 -22.25 -33.43
CA VAL A 364 5.37 -21.27 -34.29
C VAL A 364 6.87 -21.29 -34.02
N MET A 365 7.29 -21.39 -32.76
CA MET A 365 8.72 -21.50 -32.43
C MET A 365 9.35 -22.75 -33.05
N GLU A 366 8.66 -23.89 -33.07
CA GLU A 366 9.15 -25.10 -33.75
C GLU A 366 9.21 -24.94 -35.28
N LEU A 367 8.24 -24.23 -35.88
CA LEU A 367 8.27 -23.87 -37.31
C LEU A 367 9.49 -23.00 -37.64
N VAL A 368 9.75 -21.95 -36.87
CA VAL A 368 10.88 -21.03 -37.11
C VAL A 368 12.24 -21.71 -36.85
N LYS A 369 12.30 -22.75 -36.00
CA LYS A 369 13.49 -23.60 -35.82
C LYS A 369 13.80 -24.50 -37.02
N GLY A 370 12.87 -24.64 -37.98
CA GLY A 370 13.10 -25.42 -39.21
C GLY A 370 12.99 -26.93 -39.03
N LYS A 371 12.23 -27.42 -38.06
CA LYS A 371 11.91 -28.86 -37.97
C LYS A 371 10.97 -29.23 -39.12
N ALA A 372 11.55 -29.81 -40.18
CA ALA A 372 10.94 -29.91 -41.52
C ALA A 372 9.66 -30.77 -41.62
N ASN A 373 9.43 -31.72 -40.71
CA ASN A 373 8.36 -32.73 -40.82
C ASN A 373 7.20 -32.53 -39.84
N ASP A 374 6.88 -31.29 -39.49
CA ASP A 374 5.74 -31.02 -38.62
C ASP A 374 4.43 -30.94 -39.42
N ASP A 375 3.66 -32.03 -39.39
CA ASP A 375 2.36 -32.12 -40.06
C ASP A 375 1.29 -31.21 -39.45
N ARG A 376 1.59 -30.53 -38.32
CA ARG A 376 0.71 -29.52 -37.71
C ARG A 376 0.51 -28.28 -38.58
N PHE A 377 1.40 -28.02 -39.54
CA PHE A 377 1.30 -26.89 -40.47
C PHE A 377 1.03 -27.36 -41.89
N ASN A 378 0.09 -26.70 -42.58
CA ASN A 378 -0.16 -26.99 -43.99
C ASN A 378 1.07 -26.70 -44.86
N THR A 379 1.18 -27.39 -46.00
CA THR A 379 2.34 -27.32 -46.89
C THR A 379 2.56 -25.91 -47.45
N ASN A 380 1.49 -25.15 -47.71
CA ASN A 380 1.57 -23.80 -48.28
C ASN A 380 2.17 -22.80 -47.29
N LEU A 381 1.76 -22.83 -46.02
CA LEU A 381 2.29 -21.99 -44.96
C LEU A 381 3.76 -22.29 -44.68
N ARG A 382 4.14 -23.58 -44.64
CA ARG A 382 5.55 -23.99 -44.53
C ARG A 382 6.36 -23.43 -45.69
N SER A 383 5.90 -23.65 -46.93
CA SER A 383 6.56 -23.15 -48.14
C SER A 383 6.73 -21.63 -48.11
N TRP A 384 5.67 -20.89 -47.78
CA TRP A 384 5.69 -19.44 -47.63
C TRP A 384 6.71 -18.99 -46.58
N PHE A 385 6.72 -19.62 -45.40
CA PHE A 385 7.67 -19.27 -44.35
C PHE A 385 9.12 -19.54 -44.77
N TYR A 386 9.39 -20.68 -45.44
CA TYR A 386 10.75 -20.99 -45.92
C TYR A 386 11.23 -20.09 -47.06
N GLN A 387 10.31 -19.49 -47.82
CA GLN A 387 10.63 -18.54 -48.88
C GLN A 387 10.81 -17.11 -48.35
N SER A 388 9.91 -16.67 -47.47
CA SER A 388 9.75 -15.25 -47.10
C SER A 388 9.90 -14.97 -45.60
N GLY A 389 10.27 -15.97 -44.80
CA GLY A 389 10.36 -15.88 -43.34
C GLY A 389 11.76 -16.07 -42.75
N ARG A 390 12.82 -15.98 -43.56
CA ARG A 390 14.20 -16.30 -43.12
C ARG A 390 14.85 -15.21 -42.29
N THR A 391 14.46 -13.96 -42.47
CA THR A 391 15.01 -12.80 -41.74
C THR A 391 13.89 -11.96 -41.16
N VAL A 392 14.20 -11.16 -40.14
CA VAL A 392 13.23 -10.20 -39.56
C VAL A 392 12.71 -9.23 -40.63
N GLY A 393 13.61 -8.72 -41.48
CA GLY A 393 13.23 -7.80 -42.57
C GLY A 393 12.22 -8.40 -43.55
N GLN A 394 12.43 -9.65 -43.97
CA GLN A 394 11.49 -10.35 -44.86
C GLN A 394 10.14 -10.60 -44.18
N VAL A 395 10.13 -11.01 -42.90
CA VAL A 395 8.86 -11.21 -42.17
C VAL A 395 8.10 -9.89 -41.98
N LEU A 396 8.80 -8.78 -41.75
CA LEU A 396 8.19 -7.44 -41.69
C LEU A 396 7.63 -6.99 -43.04
N GLU A 397 8.34 -7.26 -44.13
CA GLU A 397 7.87 -7.02 -45.48
C GLU A 397 6.65 -7.87 -45.81
N GLN A 398 6.63 -9.14 -45.40
CA GLN A 398 5.46 -10.00 -45.52
C GLN A 398 4.30 -9.53 -44.66
N TRP A 399 4.55 -9.06 -43.44
CA TRP A 399 3.53 -8.42 -42.64
C TRP A 399 2.95 -7.23 -43.42
N ARG A 400 3.77 -6.47 -44.16
CA ARG A 400 3.29 -5.41 -45.06
C ARG A 400 2.51 -5.84 -46.27
N SER A 401 3.06 -6.77 -47.01
CA SER A 401 2.43 -7.27 -48.21
C SER A 401 1.09 -7.92 -47.89
N LEU A 402 1.03 -8.83 -46.91
CA LEU A 402 -0.18 -9.59 -46.60
C LEU A 402 -1.31 -8.70 -46.10
N THR A 403 -1.05 -7.75 -45.19
CA THR A 403 -2.09 -6.82 -44.71
C THR A 403 -2.50 -5.82 -45.79
N GLY A 404 -1.57 -5.39 -46.65
CA GLY A 404 -1.90 -4.52 -47.79
C GLY A 404 -2.82 -5.24 -48.78
N THR A 405 -2.50 -6.49 -49.13
CA THR A 405 -3.30 -7.31 -50.05
C THR A 405 -4.65 -7.71 -49.47
N ALA A 406 -4.68 -8.22 -48.25
CA ALA A 406 -5.91 -8.79 -47.66
C ALA A 406 -6.85 -7.73 -47.08
N LEU A 407 -6.29 -6.67 -46.48
CA LEU A 407 -7.05 -5.69 -45.68
C LEU A 407 -6.98 -4.28 -46.25
N GLY A 408 -6.26 -4.06 -47.36
CA GLY A 408 -6.14 -2.74 -47.98
C GLY A 408 -5.34 -1.74 -47.16
N ALA A 409 -4.42 -2.20 -46.31
CA ALA A 409 -3.54 -1.32 -45.52
C ALA A 409 -2.75 -0.38 -46.44
N SER A 410 -2.77 0.93 -46.16
CA SER A 410 -1.85 1.87 -46.82
C SER A 410 -0.39 1.53 -46.50
N ASP A 411 0.52 1.77 -47.44
CA ASP A 411 1.97 1.67 -47.18
C ASP A 411 2.45 2.70 -46.14
N THR A 412 1.69 3.78 -45.96
CA THR A 412 1.94 4.81 -44.93
C THR A 412 1.41 4.41 -43.56
N CYS A 413 0.61 3.34 -43.46
CA CYS A 413 0.03 2.90 -42.20
C CYS A 413 1.15 2.34 -41.29
N PRO A 414 1.34 2.88 -40.08
CA PRO A 414 2.47 2.51 -39.25
C PRO A 414 2.32 1.10 -38.67
N LEU A 415 3.45 0.40 -38.58
CA LEU A 415 3.60 -0.83 -37.80
C LEU A 415 3.80 -0.48 -36.32
N LEU A 416 3.00 -1.09 -35.47
CA LEU A 416 2.98 -0.84 -34.02
C LEU A 416 3.14 -2.14 -33.24
N ILE A 417 3.92 -2.10 -32.16
CA ILE A 417 4.05 -3.21 -31.19
C ILE A 417 3.74 -2.69 -29.79
N PHE A 418 2.69 -3.23 -29.18
CA PHE A 418 2.33 -2.98 -27.78
C PHE A 418 2.61 -4.23 -26.96
N MET A 419 3.49 -4.11 -25.97
CA MET A 419 3.94 -5.21 -25.14
C MET A 419 3.52 -5.00 -23.68
N ASP A 420 2.75 -5.91 -23.12
CA ASP A 420 2.43 -5.96 -21.69
C ASP A 420 3.42 -6.88 -20.96
N GLN A 421 3.58 -6.66 -19.65
CA GLN A 421 4.53 -7.38 -18.78
C GLN A 421 5.98 -7.39 -19.30
N ALA A 422 6.40 -6.33 -20.00
CA ALA A 422 7.72 -6.27 -20.65
C ALA A 422 8.89 -6.43 -19.66
N GLU A 423 8.65 -6.24 -18.35
CA GLU A 423 9.64 -6.49 -17.31
C GLU A 423 10.13 -7.95 -17.30
N LEU A 424 9.29 -8.89 -17.72
CA LEU A 424 9.68 -10.31 -17.77
C LEU A 424 10.84 -10.51 -18.74
N LEU A 425 10.85 -9.84 -19.90
CA LEU A 425 11.96 -9.92 -20.85
C LEU A 425 13.16 -9.09 -20.40
N ALA A 426 12.93 -8.04 -19.63
CA ALA A 426 14.00 -7.20 -19.12
C ALA A 426 14.76 -7.87 -17.95
N LYS A 427 14.12 -8.74 -17.16
CA LYS A 427 14.76 -9.52 -16.07
C LYS A 427 15.71 -10.60 -16.59
N GLU A 428 15.34 -11.24 -17.69
CA GLU A 428 16.09 -12.37 -18.23
C GLU A 428 17.38 -11.85 -18.86
N GLN A 429 18.47 -11.94 -18.09
CA GLN A 429 19.81 -11.61 -18.54
C GLN A 429 20.34 -12.75 -19.41
N GLN A 430 20.65 -12.46 -20.68
CA GLN A 430 21.30 -13.44 -21.53
C GLN A 430 22.78 -13.52 -21.16
N ALA A 431 23.36 -14.72 -21.10
CA ALA A 431 24.78 -14.96 -20.83
C ALA A 431 25.75 -14.29 -21.85
N ILE A 432 25.21 -13.67 -22.90
CA ILE A 432 25.93 -13.00 -23.98
C ILE A 432 26.39 -11.63 -23.49
N ARG A 433 27.66 -11.53 -23.11
CA ARG A 433 28.32 -10.25 -22.86
C ARG A 433 28.47 -9.48 -24.17
N SER A 434 28.09 -8.21 -24.17
CA SER A 434 28.37 -7.32 -25.30
C SER A 434 29.88 -7.16 -25.50
N SER A 435 30.29 -6.77 -26.71
CA SER A 435 31.70 -6.43 -27.01
C SER A 435 32.25 -5.27 -26.16
N LYS A 436 31.38 -4.55 -25.44
CA LYS A 436 31.70 -3.49 -24.50
C LYS A 436 31.52 -3.90 -23.02
N GLY A 437 31.35 -5.19 -22.74
CA GLY A 437 31.37 -5.76 -21.38
C GLY A 437 30.04 -5.73 -20.60
N GLY A 438 29.00 -5.07 -21.10
CA GLY A 438 27.67 -5.07 -20.47
C GLY A 438 26.83 -6.32 -20.82
N ILE A 439 26.00 -6.78 -19.88
CA ILE A 439 25.10 -7.94 -20.04
C ILE A 439 23.83 -7.46 -20.72
N LYS A 440 23.41 -8.08 -21.82
CA LYS A 440 22.18 -7.63 -22.52
C LYS A 440 20.96 -8.37 -21.98
N SER A 441 19.89 -7.64 -21.68
CA SER A 441 18.58 -8.24 -21.41
C SER A 441 17.94 -8.77 -22.68
N ALA A 442 17.12 -9.83 -22.56
CA ALA A 442 16.36 -10.36 -23.69
C ALA A 442 15.46 -9.28 -24.32
N PHE A 443 14.89 -8.38 -23.51
CA PHE A 443 14.16 -7.20 -23.98
C PHE A 443 14.97 -6.32 -24.94
N THR A 444 16.20 -5.95 -24.54
CA THR A 444 17.05 -5.05 -25.33
C THR A 444 17.49 -5.72 -26.62
N ASN A 445 17.85 -7.00 -26.55
CA ASN A 445 18.20 -7.80 -27.72
C ASN A 445 17.02 -7.97 -28.67
N LEU A 446 15.82 -8.19 -28.18
CA LEU A 446 14.64 -8.30 -29.03
C LEU A 446 14.34 -6.96 -29.73
N CYS A 447 14.28 -5.87 -28.97
CA CYS A 447 13.90 -4.56 -29.49
C CYS A 447 14.97 -3.92 -30.39
N SER A 448 16.26 -4.27 -30.24
CA SER A 448 17.32 -3.73 -31.11
C SER A 448 17.25 -4.21 -32.56
N HIS A 449 16.50 -5.29 -32.84
CA HIS A 449 16.29 -5.82 -34.19
C HIS A 449 15.03 -5.23 -34.88
N LEU A 450 14.29 -4.37 -34.18
CA LEU A 450 13.12 -3.69 -34.76
C LEU A 450 13.55 -2.54 -35.69
N PRO A 451 12.72 -2.15 -36.67
CA PRO A 451 13.00 -0.97 -37.50
C PRO A 451 13.01 0.32 -36.66
N GLN A 452 13.85 1.28 -37.04
CA GLN A 452 14.03 2.57 -36.34
C GLN A 452 12.73 3.39 -36.20
N ARG A 453 11.90 3.38 -37.24
CA ARG A 453 10.62 4.12 -37.30
C ARG A 453 9.41 3.32 -36.82
N MET A 454 9.61 2.12 -36.25
CA MET A 454 8.51 1.32 -35.73
C MET A 454 8.06 1.87 -34.38
N GLY A 455 6.75 2.08 -34.20
CA GLY A 455 6.22 2.54 -32.92
C GLY A 455 6.13 1.38 -31.92
N VAL A 456 6.89 1.45 -30.83
CA VAL A 456 6.89 0.42 -29.79
C VAL A 456 6.50 1.02 -28.45
N PHE A 457 5.44 0.48 -27.85
CA PHE A 457 5.02 0.81 -26.49
C PHE A 457 5.11 -0.42 -25.61
N CYS A 458 5.76 -0.27 -24.46
CA CYS A 458 5.92 -1.35 -23.49
C CYS A 458 5.38 -0.90 -22.15
N ALA A 459 4.60 -1.75 -21.50
CA ALA A 459 4.14 -1.56 -20.15
C ALA A 459 4.68 -2.69 -19.26
N GLY A 460 5.06 -2.35 -18.03
CA GLY A 460 5.55 -3.34 -17.09
C GLY A 460 5.66 -2.86 -15.65
N THR A 461 5.88 -3.79 -14.73
CA THR A 461 5.84 -3.52 -13.29
C THR A 461 7.13 -2.94 -12.74
N LEU A 462 8.27 -3.38 -13.26
CA LEU A 462 9.58 -2.96 -12.77
C LEU A 462 10.27 -2.07 -13.78
N ASN A 463 10.85 -0.95 -13.33
CA ASN A 463 11.83 -0.27 -14.15
C ASN A 463 13.18 -0.98 -14.07
N LEU A 464 13.32 -2.06 -14.83
CA LEU A 464 14.57 -2.82 -14.92
C LEU A 464 15.63 -2.13 -15.78
N MET A 465 15.30 -0.95 -16.30
CA MET A 465 16.21 -0.11 -17.04
C MET A 465 16.95 0.88 -16.13
N GLU A 466 16.61 0.91 -14.85
CA GLU A 466 17.23 1.76 -13.84
C GLU A 466 18.52 1.15 -13.30
N GLY A 467 19.62 1.90 -13.36
CA GLY A 467 20.91 1.44 -12.84
C GLY A 467 21.73 0.57 -13.81
N VAL A 468 21.12 0.17 -14.94
CA VAL A 468 21.82 -0.47 -16.03
C VAL A 468 22.71 0.55 -16.75
N PRO A 469 24.04 0.31 -16.92
CA PRO A 469 24.93 1.24 -17.59
C PRO A 469 24.40 1.66 -18.96
N HIS A 470 24.49 2.94 -19.31
CA HIS A 470 24.10 3.44 -20.65
C HIS A 470 24.77 2.67 -21.81
N THR A 471 25.88 1.98 -21.54
CA THR A 471 26.58 1.10 -22.48
C THR A 471 25.75 -0.12 -22.90
N GLU A 472 24.83 -0.61 -22.07
CA GLU A 472 23.96 -1.78 -22.34
C GLU A 472 22.81 -1.44 -23.30
N TYR A 473 22.36 -0.18 -23.34
CA TYR A 473 21.37 0.33 -24.31
C TYR A 473 22.00 1.02 -25.51
N THR A 474 23.25 0.74 -25.83
CA THR A 474 23.92 1.37 -26.98
C THR A 474 23.23 1.07 -28.32
N GLN A 475 22.29 0.12 -28.38
CA GLN A 475 21.56 -0.27 -29.59
C GLN A 475 20.06 0.11 -29.58
N LEU A 476 19.55 0.66 -28.47
CA LEU A 476 18.12 0.94 -28.28
C LEU A 476 17.94 2.28 -27.57
N MET A 477 17.08 3.16 -28.09
CA MET A 477 16.66 4.36 -27.38
C MET A 477 15.40 4.05 -26.57
N VAL A 478 15.44 4.20 -25.25
CA VAL A 478 14.25 4.02 -24.40
C VAL A 478 13.81 5.35 -23.83
N HIS A 479 12.60 5.77 -24.19
CA HIS A 479 11.91 6.89 -23.58
C HIS A 479 11.07 6.37 -22.41
N ARG A 480 11.45 6.75 -21.19
CA ARG A 480 10.79 6.33 -19.96
C ARG A 480 9.63 7.26 -19.62
N MET A 481 8.45 6.69 -19.46
CA MET A 481 7.27 7.37 -18.94
C MET A 481 7.31 7.40 -17.39
N PRO A 482 6.79 8.46 -16.75
CA PRO A 482 6.55 8.47 -15.31
C PRO A 482 5.64 7.30 -14.90
N ALA A 483 5.88 6.72 -13.72
CA ALA A 483 5.02 5.68 -13.18
C ALA A 483 3.60 6.21 -12.96
N LEU A 484 2.59 5.37 -13.22
CA LEU A 484 1.20 5.71 -12.93
C LEU A 484 1.00 5.85 -11.41
N ALA A 485 0.57 7.03 -10.98
CA ALA A 485 0.15 7.29 -9.61
C ALA A 485 -1.19 6.60 -9.31
N PRO A 486 -1.53 6.27 -8.06
CA PRO A 486 -2.89 5.89 -7.69
C PRO A 486 -3.94 6.96 -8.10
N LEU A 487 -5.21 6.58 -8.18
CA LEU A 487 -6.30 7.50 -8.53
C LEU A 487 -6.59 8.46 -7.37
N SER A 488 -6.97 9.70 -7.70
CA SER A 488 -7.52 10.63 -6.72
C SER A 488 -8.82 10.08 -6.12
N GLY A 489 -9.30 10.71 -5.03
CA GLY A 489 -10.58 10.36 -4.43
C GLY A 489 -11.76 10.49 -5.41
N GLU A 490 -11.76 11.52 -6.27
CA GLU A 490 -12.81 11.76 -7.26
C GLU A 490 -12.77 10.74 -8.41
N ALA A 491 -11.57 10.45 -8.94
CA ALA A 491 -11.40 9.43 -9.96
C ALA A 491 -11.68 8.03 -9.42
N ALA A 492 -11.25 7.72 -8.20
CA ALA A 492 -11.61 6.47 -7.54
C ALA A 492 -13.13 6.36 -7.43
N ALA A 493 -13.81 7.37 -6.87
CA ALA A 493 -15.27 7.43 -6.77
C ALA A 493 -15.97 7.22 -8.12
N THR A 494 -15.51 7.92 -9.16
CA THR A 494 -16.03 7.78 -10.53
C THR A 494 -15.85 6.36 -11.06
N MET A 495 -14.65 5.76 -10.86
CA MET A 495 -14.39 4.36 -11.21
C MET A 495 -15.37 3.42 -10.48
N MET A 496 -15.66 3.70 -9.21
CA MET A 496 -16.56 2.87 -8.42
C MET A 496 -17.99 2.89 -8.95
N VAL A 497 -18.50 4.08 -9.25
CA VAL A 497 -19.86 4.28 -9.77
C VAL A 497 -19.99 3.66 -11.16
N GLN A 498 -19.05 3.93 -12.06
CA GLN A 498 -19.09 3.41 -13.43
C GLN A 498 -19.05 1.88 -13.49
N ARG A 499 -18.32 1.24 -12.57
CA ARG A 499 -18.15 -0.22 -12.60
C ARG A 499 -19.28 -0.97 -11.93
N SER A 500 -19.73 -0.50 -10.76
CA SER A 500 -20.79 -1.18 -10.02
C SER A 500 -22.18 -0.92 -10.61
N GLY A 501 -22.33 0.16 -11.39
CA GLY A 501 -23.64 0.70 -11.76
C GLY A 501 -24.45 1.22 -10.56
N LYS A 502 -23.84 1.26 -9.36
CA LYS A 502 -24.46 1.68 -8.11
C LYS A 502 -23.86 3.01 -7.65
N GLN A 503 -24.71 3.89 -7.15
CA GLN A 503 -24.25 5.06 -6.41
C GLN A 503 -23.99 4.66 -4.96
N TYR A 504 -22.78 4.91 -4.48
CA TYR A 504 -22.42 4.71 -3.09
C TYR A 504 -22.49 6.05 -2.34
N GLY A 505 -22.79 5.99 -1.04
CA GLY A 505 -22.65 7.15 -0.17
C GLY A 505 -21.21 7.66 -0.17
N ASN A 506 -21.03 8.98 -0.10
CA ASN A 506 -19.72 9.61 -0.15
C ASN A 506 -18.77 9.07 0.93
N ASP A 507 -19.29 8.76 2.12
CA ASP A 507 -18.48 8.23 3.23
C ASP A 507 -17.92 6.83 2.91
N VAL A 508 -18.70 5.97 2.24
CA VAL A 508 -18.23 4.64 1.80
C VAL A 508 -17.13 4.78 0.75
N LEU A 509 -17.29 5.68 -0.21
CA LEU A 509 -16.29 5.93 -1.25
C LEU A 509 -14.98 6.44 -0.65
N LYS A 510 -15.06 7.38 0.30
CA LYS A 510 -13.89 7.91 1.02
C LYS A 510 -13.16 6.83 1.81
N GLN A 511 -13.88 5.92 2.46
CA GLN A 511 -13.27 4.81 3.18
C GLN A 511 -12.58 3.81 2.23
N VAL A 512 -13.25 3.42 1.16
CA VAL A 512 -12.65 2.52 0.17
C VAL A 512 -11.40 3.16 -0.45
N HIS A 513 -11.43 4.46 -0.75
CA HIS A 513 -10.25 5.21 -1.20
C HIS A 513 -9.13 5.23 -0.16
N LEU A 514 -9.43 5.53 1.11
CA LEU A 514 -8.45 5.54 2.20
C LEU A 514 -7.72 4.21 2.36
N PHE A 515 -8.47 3.09 2.34
CA PHE A 515 -7.89 1.77 2.51
C PHE A 515 -7.12 1.30 1.28
N SER A 516 -7.63 1.58 0.08
CA SER A 516 -7.00 1.19 -1.19
C SER A 516 -5.86 2.13 -1.62
N GLY A 517 -5.79 3.33 -1.05
CA GLY A 517 -4.95 4.41 -1.55
C GLY A 517 -5.31 4.85 -2.98
N GLY A 518 -6.52 4.56 -3.47
CA GLY A 518 -6.91 4.82 -4.85
C GLY A 518 -6.24 3.90 -5.88
N VAL A 519 -5.58 2.82 -5.45
CA VAL A 519 -4.96 1.85 -6.37
C VAL A 519 -6.05 1.11 -7.14
N PRO A 520 -6.11 1.22 -8.49
CA PRO A 520 -7.19 0.67 -9.30
C PRO A 520 -7.49 -0.79 -8.98
N ARG A 521 -6.47 -1.65 -8.91
CA ARG A 521 -6.63 -3.08 -8.59
C ARG A 521 -7.34 -3.32 -7.26
N LEU A 522 -7.01 -2.54 -6.22
CA LEU A 522 -7.62 -2.68 -4.89
C LEU A 522 -9.04 -2.14 -4.87
N LEU A 523 -9.31 -1.06 -5.63
CA LEU A 523 -10.68 -0.58 -5.83
C LEU A 523 -11.54 -1.66 -6.50
N GLU A 524 -11.02 -2.38 -7.51
CA GLU A 524 -11.79 -3.41 -8.23
C GLU A 524 -12.35 -4.49 -7.33
N PHE A 525 -11.52 -4.84 -6.37
CA PHE A 525 -11.73 -5.90 -5.43
C PHE A 525 -12.86 -5.58 -4.45
N ALA A 526 -13.01 -4.30 -4.07
CA ALA A 526 -14.18 -3.86 -3.31
C ALA A 526 -15.51 -4.21 -4.01
N PHE A 527 -15.56 -4.32 -5.35
CA PHE A 527 -16.78 -4.67 -6.10
C PHE A 527 -17.04 -6.16 -6.29
N GLN A 528 -16.03 -7.01 -6.08
CA GLN A 528 -16.17 -8.45 -6.30
C GLN A 528 -16.79 -9.17 -5.10
N ALA A 529 -16.98 -8.47 -3.97
CA ALA A 529 -17.55 -9.06 -2.79
C ALA A 529 -19.07 -9.29 -2.92
N PRO A 530 -19.57 -10.44 -2.43
CA PRO A 530 -20.99 -10.73 -2.44
C PRO A 530 -21.73 -9.81 -1.47
N GLY A 531 -22.55 -8.92 -2.00
CA GLY A 531 -23.43 -8.02 -1.24
C GLY A 531 -23.39 -6.58 -1.71
N GLU A 532 -24.38 -5.79 -1.31
CA GLU A 532 -24.27 -4.33 -1.44
C GLU A 532 -23.21 -3.84 -0.44
N LEU A 533 -22.26 -3.03 -0.90
CA LEU A 533 -21.40 -2.19 -0.05
C LEU A 533 -22.26 -1.10 0.63
N SER A 534 -23.34 -1.53 1.27
CA SER A 534 -24.35 -0.71 1.92
C SER A 534 -23.86 -0.17 3.25
N THR A 535 -22.84 -0.81 3.83
CA THR A 535 -22.21 -0.38 5.07
C THR A 535 -20.69 -0.48 4.95
N GLU A 536 -20.01 0.34 5.74
CA GLU A 536 -18.55 0.35 5.87
C GLU A 536 -18.00 -1.03 6.21
N VAL A 537 -18.58 -1.70 7.22
CA VAL A 537 -18.15 -3.04 7.67
C VAL A 537 -18.19 -4.05 6.53
N VAL A 538 -19.23 -3.99 5.68
CA VAL A 538 -19.33 -4.87 4.51
C VAL A 538 -18.25 -4.53 3.48
N ALA A 539 -18.01 -3.25 3.19
CA ALA A 539 -16.94 -2.83 2.28
C ALA A 539 -15.54 -3.19 2.79
N MET A 540 -15.36 -3.11 4.09
CA MET A 540 -14.15 -3.48 4.81
C MET A 540 -13.90 -5.00 4.77
N ASN A 541 -14.92 -5.81 5.02
CA ASN A 541 -14.83 -7.27 4.93
C ASN A 541 -14.60 -7.74 3.49
N ALA A 542 -15.28 -7.10 2.53
CA ALA A 542 -15.07 -7.28 1.10
C ALA A 542 -13.59 -7.08 0.71
N MET A 543 -13.02 -5.95 1.09
CA MET A 543 -11.61 -5.64 0.82
C MET A 543 -10.64 -6.61 1.53
N THR A 544 -11.06 -7.23 2.63
CA THR A 544 -10.24 -8.22 3.38
C THR A 544 -10.13 -9.56 2.66
N MET A 545 -11.17 -10.02 1.96
CA MET A 545 -11.03 -11.21 1.09
C MET A 545 -10.09 -10.94 -0.08
N CYS A 546 -10.08 -9.70 -0.57
CA CYS A 546 -9.22 -9.30 -1.66
C CYS A 546 -7.78 -9.02 -1.25
N PHE A 547 -7.58 -8.78 0.05
CA PHE A 547 -6.28 -8.70 0.69
C PHE A 547 -5.53 -10.02 0.52
N SER A 548 -6.12 -11.20 0.74
CA SER A 548 -5.36 -12.47 0.64
C SER A 548 -4.62 -12.64 -0.70
N ASP A 549 -5.26 -12.27 -1.81
CA ASP A 549 -4.71 -12.50 -3.16
C ASP A 549 -3.66 -11.46 -3.58
N SER A 550 -3.80 -10.22 -3.08
CA SER A 550 -2.85 -9.13 -3.39
C SER A 550 -1.75 -8.99 -2.35
N TYR A 551 -2.06 -9.32 -1.10
CA TYR A 551 -1.14 -9.27 0.03
C TYR A 551 -0.05 -10.32 -0.09
N ALA A 552 -0.30 -11.49 -0.72
CA ALA A 552 0.72 -12.52 -0.88
C ALA A 552 2.06 -12.01 -1.46
N SER A 553 2.05 -11.00 -2.34
CA SER A 553 3.29 -10.39 -2.83
C SER A 553 3.88 -9.30 -1.93
N ALA A 554 3.05 -8.62 -1.12
CA ALA A 554 3.46 -7.55 -0.22
C ALA A 554 3.82 -8.05 1.20
N ALA A 555 3.22 -9.16 1.64
CA ALA A 555 3.33 -9.75 2.97
C ALA A 555 4.79 -9.89 3.45
N PRO A 556 5.74 -10.39 2.63
CA PRO A 556 7.12 -10.55 3.08
C PRO A 556 7.78 -9.25 3.58
N PHE A 557 7.32 -8.09 3.10
CA PHE A 557 7.81 -6.78 3.54
C PHE A 557 7.14 -6.29 4.82
N PHE A 558 5.93 -6.76 5.12
CA PHE A 558 5.20 -6.43 6.34
C PHE A 558 5.48 -7.41 7.48
N ASP A 559 5.88 -8.65 7.17
CA ASP A 559 6.37 -9.64 8.12
C ASP A 559 7.71 -9.20 8.76
N ASN A 560 8.48 -8.38 8.06
CA ASN A 560 9.66 -7.72 8.63
C ASN A 560 9.27 -6.39 9.28
N SER A 561 9.27 -6.37 10.60
CA SER A 561 8.81 -5.22 11.40
C SER A 561 9.55 -3.91 11.11
N GLY A 562 10.87 -3.96 10.83
CA GLY A 562 11.67 -2.77 10.50
C GLY A 562 11.33 -2.20 9.12
N VAL A 563 11.08 -3.08 8.14
CA VAL A 563 10.64 -2.68 6.80
C VAL A 563 9.22 -2.12 6.87
N ALA A 564 8.30 -2.82 7.54
CA ALA A 564 6.92 -2.39 7.75
C ALA A 564 6.87 -0.99 8.38
N LEU A 565 7.63 -0.77 9.46
CA LEU A 565 7.73 0.52 10.14
C LEU A 565 8.17 1.62 9.17
N SER A 566 9.25 1.37 8.42
CA SER A 566 9.80 2.33 7.47
C SER A 566 8.79 2.70 6.38
N LEU A 567 8.09 1.71 5.82
CA LEU A 567 7.06 1.91 4.82
C LEU A 567 5.89 2.74 5.36
N VAL A 568 5.39 2.42 6.55
CA VAL A 568 4.27 3.12 7.19
C VAL A 568 4.65 4.57 7.49
N LEU A 569 5.84 4.80 8.06
CA LEU A 569 6.36 6.14 8.30
C LEU A 569 6.49 6.93 6.99
N CYS A 570 7.12 6.35 5.95
CA CYS A 570 7.28 6.98 4.64
C CYS A 570 5.96 7.30 3.95
N SER A 571 4.89 6.55 4.23
CA SER A 571 3.55 6.83 3.69
C SER A 571 2.74 7.80 4.56
N ALA A 572 3.06 7.93 5.83
CA ALA A 572 2.40 8.88 6.72
C ALA A 572 2.88 10.31 6.44
N VAL A 573 4.17 10.44 6.16
CA VAL A 573 4.80 11.72 5.82
C VAL A 573 5.06 11.84 4.32
N ARG A 574 5.10 13.05 3.76
CA ARG A 574 5.54 13.28 2.38
C ARG A 574 7.05 13.05 2.25
N TRP A 575 7.43 11.78 2.21
CA TRP A 575 8.81 11.37 2.02
C TRP A 575 9.13 11.32 0.53
N LYS A 576 10.16 12.06 0.09
CA LYS A 576 10.55 12.03 -1.31
C LYS A 576 11.27 10.72 -1.62
N VAL A 577 10.77 9.99 -2.62
CA VAL A 577 11.39 8.73 -3.04
C VAL A 577 12.22 8.96 -4.29
N CYS A 578 13.50 8.62 -4.22
CA CYS A 578 14.30 8.37 -5.40
C CYS A 578 14.21 6.88 -5.72
N GLU A 579 13.88 6.50 -6.94
CA GLU A 579 13.73 5.09 -7.34
C GLU A 579 15.01 4.25 -7.17
N ARG A 580 16.17 4.93 -7.13
CA ARG A 580 17.48 4.32 -6.85
C ARG A 580 17.80 4.20 -5.37
N ALA A 581 17.02 4.85 -4.52
CA ALA A 581 17.21 4.80 -3.08
C ALA A 581 16.66 3.49 -2.51
N LYS A 582 17.18 3.17 -1.33
CA LYS A 582 16.64 2.12 -0.48
C LYS A 582 15.52 2.69 0.39
N VAL A 583 14.64 1.82 0.87
CA VAL A 583 13.70 2.20 1.93
C VAL A 583 14.53 2.58 3.16
N PRO A 584 14.31 3.76 3.77
CA PRO A 584 15.10 4.23 4.92
C PRO A 584 15.25 3.17 6.01
N GLY A 585 16.46 2.99 6.54
CA GLY A 585 16.73 1.99 7.58
C GLY A 585 16.78 0.53 7.10
N THR A 586 16.69 0.27 5.79
CA THR A 586 16.73 -1.08 5.22
C THR A 586 17.70 -1.18 4.05
N ASP A 587 18.01 -2.41 3.63
CA ASP A 587 18.76 -2.65 2.39
C ASP A 587 17.88 -2.89 1.16
N ILE A 588 16.55 -2.79 1.32
CA ILE A 588 15.59 -3.11 0.27
C ILE A 588 15.41 -1.90 -0.67
N PRO A 589 15.59 -2.05 -1.99
CA PRO A 589 15.36 -0.98 -2.94
C PRO A 589 13.86 -0.71 -3.11
N TRP A 590 13.49 0.56 -3.35
CA TRP A 590 12.09 0.93 -3.60
C TRP A 590 11.47 0.19 -4.79
N SER A 591 12.27 -0.17 -5.79
CA SER A 591 11.81 -0.94 -6.95
C SER A 591 11.24 -2.31 -6.56
N GLU A 592 11.77 -2.98 -5.54
CA GLU A 592 11.24 -4.24 -5.03
C GLU A 592 9.90 -4.04 -4.31
N ILE A 593 9.80 -2.99 -3.48
CA ILE A 593 8.55 -2.62 -2.79
C ILE A 593 7.43 -2.31 -3.80
N PHE A 594 7.74 -1.53 -4.83
CA PHE A 594 6.81 -1.18 -5.89
C PHE A 594 6.41 -2.39 -6.74
N HIS A 595 7.34 -3.32 -6.95
CA HIS A 595 7.05 -4.56 -7.66
C HIS A 595 6.06 -5.44 -6.92
N ALA A 596 6.28 -5.57 -5.61
CA ALA A 596 5.42 -6.29 -4.71
C ALA A 596 4.01 -5.70 -4.59
N GLY A 597 3.84 -4.43 -4.98
CA GLY A 597 2.61 -3.67 -4.73
C GLY A 597 2.44 -3.33 -3.24
N ALA A 598 3.52 -3.38 -2.46
CA ALA A 598 3.53 -2.99 -1.05
C ALA A 598 3.46 -1.47 -0.87
N ALA A 599 3.95 -0.70 -1.85
CA ALA A 599 3.80 0.75 -1.92
C ALA A 599 3.68 1.23 -3.38
N PHE A 600 3.30 2.50 -3.55
CA PHE A 600 3.01 3.11 -4.85
C PHE A 600 3.60 4.53 -4.90
N PRO A 601 4.21 4.96 -6.02
CA PRO A 601 4.66 6.32 -6.20
C PRO A 601 3.43 7.22 -6.32
N SER A 602 3.48 8.38 -5.65
CA SER A 602 2.45 9.40 -5.68
C SER A 602 3.13 10.77 -5.84
N GLY A 603 3.25 11.22 -7.08
CA GLY A 603 4.12 12.35 -7.42
C GLY A 603 5.58 12.01 -7.12
N ASP A 604 6.25 12.85 -6.32
CA ASP A 604 7.59 12.60 -5.80
C ASP A 604 7.61 11.85 -4.46
N THR A 605 6.44 11.44 -3.95
CA THR A 605 6.29 10.74 -2.65
C THR A 605 5.86 9.29 -2.81
N VAL A 606 5.62 8.61 -1.69
CA VAL A 606 5.12 7.24 -1.66
C VAL A 606 3.82 7.11 -0.88
N LEU A 607 2.97 6.21 -1.35
CA LEU A 607 1.73 5.80 -0.73
C LEU A 607 1.78 4.32 -0.39
N VAL A 608 1.46 3.97 0.85
CA VAL A 608 1.24 2.61 1.31
C VAL A 608 -0.24 2.47 1.65
N PRO A 609 -1.01 1.66 0.91
CA PRO A 609 -2.40 1.39 1.23
C PRO A 609 -2.56 0.93 2.68
N ARG A 610 -3.45 1.60 3.42
CA ARG A 610 -3.67 1.31 4.85
C ARG A 610 -4.07 -0.14 5.09
N LEU A 611 -4.78 -0.73 4.12
CA LEU A 611 -5.22 -2.13 4.15
C LEU A 611 -4.06 -3.12 4.41
N TRP A 612 -2.83 -2.77 4.04
CA TRP A 612 -1.65 -3.64 4.17
C TRP A 612 -1.22 -3.97 5.59
N TRP A 613 -1.51 -3.12 6.55
CA TRP A 613 -1.02 -3.28 7.92
C TRP A 613 -2.10 -3.12 8.97
N CYS A 614 -3.21 -2.42 8.67
CA CYS A 614 -4.28 -2.27 9.65
C CYS A 614 -5.14 -3.52 9.82
N ARG A 615 -4.99 -4.53 8.94
CA ARG A 615 -5.78 -5.76 8.94
C ARG A 615 -5.09 -6.92 9.60
N ASP A 616 -3.79 -7.01 9.40
CA ASP A 616 -2.99 -7.99 10.10
C ASP A 616 -2.75 -7.47 11.51
N VAL A 617 -3.46 -8.05 12.48
CA VAL A 617 -3.40 -7.63 13.89
C VAL A 617 -1.98 -7.77 14.42
N ALA A 618 -1.24 -8.83 14.03
CA ALA A 618 0.12 -9.04 14.48
C ALA A 618 1.07 -7.98 13.91
N VAL A 619 0.93 -7.63 12.63
CA VAL A 619 1.70 -6.53 12.02
C VAL A 619 1.35 -5.20 12.69
N SER A 620 0.07 -4.91 12.91
CA SER A 620 -0.37 -3.67 13.55
C SER A 620 0.11 -3.53 14.99
N GLU A 621 0.06 -4.60 15.79
CA GLU A 621 0.57 -4.63 17.16
C GLU A 621 2.09 -4.44 17.19
N THR A 622 2.80 -5.10 16.27
CA THR A 622 4.26 -4.97 16.14
C THR A 622 4.65 -3.54 15.73
N LEU A 623 3.93 -2.94 14.79
CA LEU A 623 4.14 -1.55 14.38
C LEU A 623 3.88 -0.59 15.54
N GLN A 624 2.80 -0.81 16.28
CA GLN A 624 2.46 -0.01 17.46
C GLN A 624 3.57 -0.09 18.51
N GLN A 625 4.05 -1.30 18.84
CA GLN A 625 5.14 -1.49 19.79
C GLN A 625 6.42 -0.77 19.35
N ASN A 626 6.82 -0.91 18.09
CA ASN A 626 8.02 -0.23 17.57
C ASN A 626 7.90 1.31 17.60
N LEU A 627 6.69 1.83 17.44
CA LEU A 627 6.43 3.28 17.49
C LEU A 627 6.37 3.79 18.94
N GLU A 628 5.87 2.99 19.88
CA GLU A 628 5.88 3.29 21.31
C GLU A 628 7.30 3.45 21.85
N ASP A 629 8.26 2.64 21.40
CA ASP A 629 9.67 2.74 21.77
C ASP A 629 10.30 4.10 21.40
N VAL A 630 9.75 4.77 20.39
CA VAL A 630 10.18 6.10 19.96
C VAL A 630 9.17 7.20 20.30
N ASN A 631 8.18 6.87 21.14
CA ASN A 631 7.12 7.75 21.61
C ASN A 631 6.37 8.45 20.47
N ILE A 632 6.02 7.68 19.44
CA ILE A 632 5.14 8.07 18.33
C ILE A 632 3.89 7.19 18.42
N SER A 633 2.72 7.79 18.24
CA SER A 633 1.43 7.08 18.27
C SER A 633 1.00 6.76 16.84
N LEU A 634 0.82 5.48 16.51
CA LEU A 634 0.35 5.07 15.17
C LEU A 634 -1.05 5.61 14.90
N GLU A 635 -1.94 5.60 15.90
CA GLU A 635 -3.30 6.15 15.79
C GLU A 635 -3.27 7.66 15.54
N ASP A 636 -2.37 8.40 16.18
CA ASP A 636 -2.30 9.84 15.99
C ASP A 636 -1.56 10.23 14.71
N LEU A 637 -0.60 9.42 14.27
CA LEU A 637 0.11 9.59 13.00
C LEU A 637 -0.80 9.31 11.80
N LEU A 638 -1.61 8.25 11.88
CA LEU A 638 -2.51 7.76 10.84
C LEU A 638 -3.93 7.60 11.39
N PRO A 639 -4.62 8.72 11.71
CA PRO A 639 -5.91 8.66 12.39
C PRO A 639 -6.95 7.95 11.55
N ASP A 640 -7.84 7.26 12.26
CA ASP A 640 -9.02 6.68 11.66
C ASP A 640 -9.93 7.81 11.16
N ALA A 641 -10.18 7.83 9.85
CA ALA A 641 -11.05 8.81 9.22
C ALA A 641 -12.48 8.77 9.80
N MET A 642 -12.97 7.63 10.28
CA MET A 642 -14.28 7.55 10.95
C MET A 642 -14.26 8.18 12.33
N LYS A 643 -13.19 7.98 13.12
CA LYS A 643 -13.03 8.69 14.40
C LYS A 643 -12.96 10.20 14.19
N LEU A 644 -12.41 10.64 13.05
CA LEU A 644 -12.41 12.06 12.65
C LEU A 644 -13.81 12.56 12.24
N LEU A 645 -14.60 11.74 11.53
CA LEU A 645 -15.97 12.08 11.08
C LEU A 645 -17.00 12.05 12.21
N GLN A 646 -16.93 11.07 13.11
CA GLN A 646 -17.89 10.89 14.20
C GLN A 646 -17.79 11.99 15.27
N LYS A 647 -16.63 12.67 15.37
CA LYS A 647 -16.46 13.84 16.25
C LYS A 647 -17.16 15.07 15.65
N SER A 648 -18.48 15.09 15.74
CA SER A 648 -19.39 16.18 15.34
C SER A 648 -19.27 17.48 16.16
N GLY A 649 -18.13 17.72 16.81
CA GLY A 649 -17.91 18.83 17.75
C GLY A 649 -17.26 20.08 17.14
N GLY A 650 -17.83 20.65 16.08
CA GLY A 650 -17.36 21.94 15.53
C GLY A 650 -15.88 21.98 15.09
N PRO A 651 -15.30 23.16 14.84
CA PRO A 651 -13.89 23.31 14.43
C PRO A 651 -12.89 22.82 15.49
N THR A 652 -13.22 22.95 16.77
CA THR A 652 -12.33 22.60 17.90
C THR A 652 -12.17 21.08 18.07
N ALA A 653 -13.21 20.27 17.90
CA ALA A 653 -13.09 18.81 17.98
C ALA A 653 -12.30 18.20 16.81
N ARG A 654 -12.18 18.92 15.70
CA ARG A 654 -11.32 18.57 14.57
C ARG A 654 -9.87 19.07 14.73
N GLY A 655 -9.64 20.05 15.61
CA GLY A 655 -8.31 20.62 15.89
C GLY A 655 -7.40 19.65 16.64
N VAL A 656 -7.90 18.98 17.67
CA VAL A 656 -7.07 18.08 18.50
C VAL A 656 -6.43 16.92 17.72
N PRO A 657 -7.18 16.13 16.91
CA PRO A 657 -6.55 15.09 16.10
C PRO A 657 -5.54 15.64 15.09
N TRP A 658 -5.81 16.85 14.58
CA TRP A 658 -4.90 17.55 13.68
C TRP A 658 -3.59 17.92 14.38
N GLU A 659 -3.66 18.53 15.56
CA GLU A 659 -2.50 18.88 16.40
C GLU A 659 -1.59 17.66 16.65
N LYS A 660 -2.21 16.55 17.07
CA LYS A 660 -1.49 15.31 17.32
C LYS A 660 -0.86 14.73 16.06
N CYS A 661 -1.56 14.76 14.93
CA CYS A 661 -1.04 14.28 13.65
C CYS A 661 0.16 15.12 13.19
N VAL A 662 0.10 16.45 13.31
CA VAL A 662 1.24 17.34 13.01
C VAL A 662 2.47 16.99 13.86
N ALA A 663 2.29 16.85 15.18
CA ALA A 663 3.39 16.53 16.08
C ALA A 663 4.02 15.17 15.74
N ASN A 664 3.20 14.13 15.55
CA ASN A 664 3.67 12.80 15.22
C ASN A 664 4.33 12.75 13.83
N ALA A 665 3.81 13.48 12.84
CA ALA A 665 4.39 13.52 11.51
C ALA A 665 5.77 14.21 11.49
N LEU A 666 5.97 15.26 12.28
CA LEU A 666 7.29 15.88 12.48
C LEU A 666 8.29 14.90 13.10
N ALA A 667 7.90 14.24 14.20
CA ALA A 667 8.73 13.24 14.87
C ALA A 667 9.06 12.05 13.94
N ALA A 668 8.06 11.53 13.21
CA ALA A 668 8.21 10.48 12.21
C ALA A 668 9.24 10.86 11.13
N ARG A 669 9.17 12.09 10.63
CA ARG A 669 10.09 12.58 9.59
C ARG A 669 11.53 12.71 10.10
N PHE A 670 11.73 13.14 11.34
CA PHE A 670 13.03 13.10 12.00
C PHE A 670 13.60 11.68 12.09
N ARG A 671 12.75 10.70 12.46
CA ARG A 671 13.17 9.29 12.51
C ARG A 671 13.57 8.75 11.15
N LEU A 672 12.75 8.97 10.11
CA LEU A 672 13.09 8.57 8.75
C LEU A 672 14.41 9.17 8.28
N HIS A 673 14.65 10.45 8.59
CA HIS A 673 15.91 11.11 8.27
C HIS A 673 17.12 10.43 8.94
N CYS A 674 17.00 10.09 10.24
CA CYS A 674 18.06 9.36 10.94
C CYS A 674 18.27 7.96 10.35
N MET A 675 17.18 7.26 10.01
CA MET A 675 17.21 5.92 9.41
C MET A 675 17.87 5.91 8.02
N GLU A 676 17.54 6.90 7.17
CA GLU A 676 18.14 7.04 5.83
C GLU A 676 19.66 7.30 5.93
N ARG A 677 20.08 8.14 6.88
CA ARG A 677 21.50 8.48 7.09
C ARG A 677 22.27 7.47 7.93
N LYS A 678 21.59 6.44 8.47
CA LYS A 678 22.17 5.47 9.43
C LYS A 678 22.77 6.16 10.66
N SER A 679 22.15 7.25 11.12
CA SER A 679 22.61 8.04 12.26
C SER A 679 21.90 7.63 13.54
N ASN A 680 22.59 7.71 14.69
CA ASN A 680 21.95 7.53 15.99
C ASN A 680 21.07 8.74 16.31
N ALA A 681 19.75 8.52 16.38
CA ALA A 681 18.79 9.59 16.62
C ALA A 681 19.02 10.31 17.96
N ASN A 682 19.55 9.63 18.98
CA ASN A 682 19.79 10.22 20.30
C ASN A 682 20.90 11.27 20.31
N ASP A 683 21.80 11.25 19.32
CA ASP A 683 22.95 12.16 19.26
C ASP A 683 22.89 13.09 18.03
N THR A 684 21.84 12.96 17.21
CA THR A 684 21.73 13.68 15.95
C THR A 684 20.86 14.92 16.11
N TRP A 685 21.45 16.07 15.78
CA TRP A 685 20.74 17.32 15.54
C TRP A 685 20.65 17.55 14.04
N VAL A 686 19.43 17.70 13.52
CA VAL A 686 19.16 17.85 12.10
C VAL A 686 18.72 19.29 11.83
N PRO A 687 19.25 19.98 10.80
CA PRO A 687 18.73 21.28 10.40
C PRO A 687 17.22 21.20 10.13
N PHE A 688 16.43 22.12 10.68
CA PHE A 688 14.96 22.05 10.57
C PHE A 688 14.52 21.96 9.11
N LEU A 689 15.17 22.71 8.22
CA LEU A 689 14.89 22.73 6.78
C LEU A 689 15.15 21.41 6.05
N GLU A 690 15.95 20.49 6.60
CA GLU A 690 16.11 19.15 6.03
C GLU A 690 14.89 18.27 6.33
N LEU A 691 14.24 18.49 7.47
CA LEU A 691 12.98 17.82 7.82
C LEU A 691 11.76 18.53 7.22
N TYR A 692 11.85 19.84 6.98
CA TYR A 692 10.79 20.60 6.33
C TYR A 692 11.34 21.38 5.13
N PRO A 693 11.55 20.71 3.97
CA PRO A 693 11.97 21.40 2.77
C PRO A 693 10.84 22.31 2.29
N THR A 694 11.12 23.60 2.14
CA THR A 694 10.16 24.59 1.64
C THR A 694 10.80 25.48 0.59
N GLN A 695 9.98 25.89 -0.40
CA GLN A 695 10.35 26.89 -1.39
C GLN A 695 9.93 28.31 -0.96
N ASP A 696 9.21 28.45 0.16
CA ASP A 696 8.82 29.75 0.69
C ASP A 696 10.01 30.45 1.33
N GLU A 697 10.43 31.59 0.76
CA GLU A 697 11.62 32.30 1.22
C GLU A 697 11.51 32.79 2.66
N HIS A 698 10.32 33.25 3.07
CA HIS A 698 10.12 33.81 4.40
C HIS A 698 10.23 32.73 5.47
N LEU A 699 9.46 31.65 5.32
CA LEU A 699 9.51 30.51 6.22
C LEU A 699 10.90 29.87 6.23
N ARG A 700 11.59 29.82 5.08
CA ARG A 700 12.97 29.37 5.02
C ARG A 700 13.88 30.20 5.91
N ARG A 701 13.81 31.54 5.85
CA ARG A 701 14.58 32.44 6.73
C ARG A 701 14.23 32.26 8.21
N VAL A 702 12.96 32.01 8.53
CA VAL A 702 12.52 31.74 9.90
C VAL A 702 13.11 30.43 10.43
N LEU A 703 13.11 29.34 9.66
CA LEU A 703 13.54 28.02 10.12
C LEU A 703 15.05 27.76 10.00
N GLN A 704 15.74 28.47 9.11
CA GLN A 704 17.18 28.28 8.81
C GLN A 704 18.12 28.31 10.03
N PRO A 705 17.92 29.16 11.06
CA PRO A 705 18.82 29.22 12.23
C PRO A 705 18.74 28.00 13.15
N PHE A 706 17.79 27.10 12.92
CA PHE A 706 17.39 26.09 13.89
C PHE A 706 17.73 24.67 13.46
N GLU A 707 18.12 23.88 14.45
CA GLU A 707 18.30 22.44 14.36
C GLU A 707 17.39 21.76 15.37
N VAL A 708 17.05 20.50 15.12
CA VAL A 708 16.11 19.74 15.95
C VAL A 708 16.63 18.35 16.27
N CYS A 709 16.30 17.87 17.46
CA CYS A 709 16.50 16.50 17.89
C CYS A 709 15.20 16.06 18.56
N TRP A 710 14.42 15.22 17.87
CA TRP A 710 13.12 14.72 18.36
C TRP A 710 13.23 13.24 18.76
N CYS A 711 14.34 12.89 19.40
CA CYS A 711 14.64 11.52 19.81
C CYS A 711 13.74 10.99 20.93
N ASP A 712 12.95 11.85 21.56
CA ASP A 712 11.98 11.45 22.59
C ASP A 712 10.53 11.50 22.05
N GLY A 713 10.35 11.67 20.73
CA GLY A 713 9.05 11.61 20.07
C GLY A 713 8.11 12.76 20.44
N VAL A 714 6.87 12.42 20.80
CA VAL A 714 5.78 13.36 21.13
C VAL A 714 5.30 13.14 22.56
N ASP A 715 5.37 14.17 23.39
CA ASP A 715 4.85 14.11 24.76
C ASP A 715 3.48 14.78 24.84
N LEU A 716 2.58 14.18 25.62
CA LEU A 716 1.21 14.63 25.85
C LEU A 716 1.06 15.02 27.33
N PRO A 717 1.52 16.22 27.71
CA PRO A 717 1.59 16.60 29.11
C PRO A 717 0.18 16.76 29.71
N THR A 718 0.05 16.40 30.99
CA THR A 718 -1.20 16.53 31.78
C THR A 718 -1.45 17.96 32.26
N LYS A 719 -0.41 18.81 32.23
CA LYS A 719 -0.46 20.25 32.48
C LYS A 719 0.03 20.96 31.24
N GLU A 720 -0.48 22.17 31.00
CA GLU A 720 -0.11 22.95 29.83
C GLU A 720 1.40 23.24 29.82
N ALA A 721 2.10 22.74 28.81
CA ALA A 721 3.49 23.07 28.58
C ALA A 721 3.61 24.48 28.00
N THR A 722 4.61 25.22 28.47
CA THR A 722 4.89 26.59 28.02
C THR A 722 6.33 26.71 27.54
N VAL A 723 6.59 27.76 26.78
CA VAL A 723 7.94 28.08 26.29
C VAL A 723 8.95 28.41 27.39
N LEU A 724 8.47 28.66 28.62
CA LEU A 724 9.31 28.92 29.80
C LEU A 724 9.78 27.61 30.47
N ASP A 725 9.20 26.48 30.08
CA ASP A 725 9.55 25.18 30.66
C ASP A 725 10.93 24.73 30.18
N LYS A 726 11.55 23.82 30.95
CA LYS A 726 12.81 23.20 30.54
C LYS A 726 12.63 22.49 29.18
N VAL A 727 13.52 22.82 28.25
CA VAL A 727 13.48 22.28 26.89
C VAL A 727 13.97 20.84 26.90
N GLY A 728 13.11 19.91 26.49
CA GLY A 728 13.43 18.51 26.28
C GLY A 728 13.74 18.20 24.81
N ARG A 729 13.71 16.91 24.45
CA ARG A 729 13.85 16.44 23.05
C ARG A 729 12.56 15.78 22.52
N ALA A 730 11.43 16.01 23.19
CA ALA A 730 10.10 15.62 22.73
C ALA A 730 9.31 16.86 22.31
N ILE A 731 8.55 16.77 21.22
CA ILE A 731 7.55 17.78 20.87
C ILE A 731 6.44 17.69 21.92
N LYS A 732 6.16 18.78 22.64
CA LYS A 732 5.05 18.80 23.59
C LYS A 732 3.76 19.14 22.84
N CYS A 733 2.76 18.29 22.93
CA CYS A 733 1.44 18.51 22.34
C CYS A 733 0.41 18.72 23.45
N ASN A 734 -0.05 19.96 23.62
CA ASN A 734 -0.99 20.35 24.68
C ASN A 734 -2.44 19.93 24.41
N SER A 735 -2.66 18.96 23.52
CA SER A 735 -4.01 18.50 23.13
C SER A 735 -4.84 17.91 24.29
N ALA A 736 -4.19 17.48 25.38
CA ALA A 736 -4.84 17.04 26.61
C ALA A 736 -5.29 18.21 27.52
N CYS A 737 -4.81 19.42 27.25
CA CYS A 737 -5.06 20.61 28.06
C CYS A 737 -6.16 21.47 27.42
N ALA A 738 -7.34 21.49 28.04
CA ALA A 738 -8.43 22.32 27.56
C ALA A 738 -8.03 23.81 27.57
N SER A 739 -8.21 24.49 26.44
CA SER A 739 -7.87 25.91 26.27
C SER A 739 -6.39 26.24 26.44
N ALA A 740 -5.50 25.30 26.07
CA ALA A 740 -4.08 25.55 25.99
C ALA A 740 -3.77 26.84 25.21
N HIS A 741 -2.77 27.59 25.68
CA HIS A 741 -2.33 28.84 25.08
C HIS A 741 -1.65 28.57 23.74
N HIS A 742 -0.78 27.56 23.69
CA HIS A 742 -0.15 27.08 22.47
C HIS A 742 -0.46 25.60 22.29
N ASP A 743 -0.68 25.19 21.05
CA ASP A 743 -1.11 23.82 20.75
C ASP A 743 0.09 22.87 20.79
N LEU A 744 1.21 23.27 20.18
CA LEU A 744 2.48 22.53 20.24
C LEU A 744 3.63 23.43 20.70
N LEU A 745 4.58 22.83 21.42
CA LEU A 745 5.87 23.41 21.76
C LEU A 745 6.94 22.53 21.11
N ILE A 746 7.60 23.06 20.08
CA ILE A 746 8.57 22.33 19.27
C ILE A 746 9.97 22.64 19.81
N PRO A 747 10.69 21.67 20.41
CA PRO A 747 12.04 21.90 20.88
C PRO A 747 12.97 22.08 19.69
N VAL A 748 13.74 23.16 19.73
CA VAL A 748 14.73 23.51 18.72
C VAL A 748 16.03 23.91 19.42
N ARG A 749 17.14 23.79 18.71
CA ARG A 749 18.43 24.36 19.11
C ARG A 749 18.79 25.43 18.11
N ARG A 750 18.96 26.65 18.61
CA ARG A 750 19.59 27.72 17.85
C ARG A 750 21.11 27.58 17.98
N ARG A 751 21.82 27.71 16.86
CA ARG A 751 23.27 27.43 16.79
C ARG A 751 24.12 28.31 17.72
N ASP A 752 23.64 29.49 18.08
CA ASP A 752 24.32 30.52 18.85
C ASP A 752 23.82 30.65 20.30
N THR A 753 22.52 30.40 20.58
CA THR A 753 21.93 30.66 21.91
C THR A 753 21.52 29.40 22.70
N GLY A 754 21.65 28.20 22.12
CA GLY A 754 21.29 26.96 22.79
C GLY A 754 19.85 26.49 22.50
N THR A 755 19.30 25.66 23.39
CA THR A 755 17.99 25.01 23.21
C THR A 755 16.85 25.90 23.67
N GLU A 756 15.82 26.04 22.85
CA GLU A 756 14.59 26.81 23.12
C GLU A 756 13.35 26.09 22.56
N TYR A 757 12.15 26.55 22.92
CA TYR A 757 10.91 26.10 22.27
C TYR A 757 10.46 27.11 21.20
N MET A 758 10.04 26.61 20.05
CA MET A 758 9.13 27.33 19.16
C MET A 758 7.69 27.04 19.57
N ALA A 759 6.89 28.09 19.74
CA ALA A 759 5.45 27.94 19.93
C ALA A 759 4.77 27.69 18.59
N ALA A 760 3.80 26.78 18.55
CA ALA A 760 2.98 26.55 17.37
C ALA A 760 1.48 26.55 17.66
N GLN A 761 0.74 27.12 16.70
CA GLN A 761 -0.72 27.12 16.63
C GLN A 761 -1.14 26.25 15.45
N CYS A 762 -1.76 25.11 15.72
CA CYS A 762 -2.18 24.16 14.70
C CYS A 762 -3.65 24.36 14.37
N ARG A 763 -3.97 24.56 13.09
CA ARG A 763 -5.35 24.72 12.64
C ARG A 763 -5.67 23.89 11.40
N TYR A 764 -6.75 23.13 11.52
CA TYR A 764 -7.38 22.50 10.37
C TYR A 764 -8.38 23.48 9.73
N GLY A 765 -7.90 24.40 8.90
CA GLY A 765 -8.74 25.35 8.16
C GLY A 765 -8.16 26.74 8.04
N SER A 766 -8.93 27.78 8.37
CA SER A 766 -8.51 29.16 8.09
C SER A 766 -7.40 29.67 9.02
N ILE A 767 -6.55 30.51 8.46
CA ILE A 767 -5.47 31.22 9.15
C ILE A 767 -6.07 32.26 10.12
N LYS A 768 -5.38 32.53 11.23
CA LYS A 768 -5.79 33.55 12.21
C LYS A 768 -5.36 34.93 11.73
N GLY A 769 -6.26 35.90 11.79
CA GLY A 769 -5.89 37.30 11.61
C GLY A 769 -5.20 37.88 12.85
N ALA A 770 -4.56 39.05 12.71
CA ALA A 770 -3.95 39.79 13.82
C ALA A 770 -4.92 39.93 15.01
N ASN A 771 -6.17 40.33 14.74
CA ASN A 771 -7.20 40.50 15.77
C ASN A 771 -7.46 39.21 16.57
N GLU A 772 -7.41 38.04 15.95
CA GLU A 772 -7.62 36.78 16.64
C GLU A 772 -6.39 36.36 17.45
N LEU A 773 -5.19 36.60 16.91
CA LEU A 773 -3.93 36.37 17.61
C LEU A 773 -3.83 37.26 18.86
N ASP A 774 -4.21 38.53 18.75
CA ASP A 774 -4.25 39.48 19.86
C ASP A 774 -5.30 39.10 20.91
N LYS A 775 -6.54 38.78 20.48
CA LYS A 775 -7.60 38.31 21.38
C LYS A 775 -7.20 37.06 22.16
N THR A 776 -6.40 36.19 21.55
CA THR A 776 -5.90 34.96 22.19
C THR A 776 -4.53 35.13 22.82
N SER A 777 -4.04 36.37 22.95
CA SER A 777 -2.75 36.74 23.58
C SER A 777 -1.55 35.96 23.05
N GLN A 778 -1.59 35.55 21.78
CA GLN A 778 -0.59 34.67 21.17
C GLN A 778 0.79 35.34 21.06
N ALA A 779 0.87 36.64 21.28
CA ALA A 779 2.13 37.39 21.34
C ALA A 779 2.95 37.14 22.63
N LYS A 780 2.39 36.45 23.63
CA LYS A 780 2.97 36.25 24.97
C LYS A 780 3.49 34.83 25.16
N ALA A 781 4.54 34.70 25.98
CA ALA A 781 5.20 33.42 26.27
C ALA A 781 4.26 32.37 26.90
N ARG A 782 3.27 32.83 27.68
CA ARG A 782 2.16 32.04 28.19
C ARG A 782 0.93 32.92 28.38
N LYS A 783 -0.20 32.30 28.68
CA LYS A 783 -1.42 33.03 29.03
C LYS A 783 -1.18 33.85 30.31
N PRO A 784 -1.38 35.18 30.27
CA PRO A 784 -1.18 36.02 31.45
C PRO A 784 -2.27 35.74 32.48
N GLN A 785 -1.88 35.63 33.75
CA GLN A 785 -2.84 35.65 34.84
C GLN A 785 -3.35 37.09 35.07
N ARG A 786 -4.45 37.24 35.79
CA ARG A 786 -5.08 38.55 35.98
C ARG A 786 -4.11 39.50 36.70
N GLY A 787 -3.77 40.62 36.04
CA GLY A 787 -2.85 41.62 36.58
C GLY A 787 -1.36 41.29 36.37
N GLU A 788 -1.05 40.19 35.69
CA GLU A 788 0.31 39.77 35.42
C GLU A 788 0.84 40.38 34.12
N THR A 789 2.08 40.86 34.15
CA THR A 789 2.82 41.23 32.94
C THR A 789 3.73 40.09 32.57
N VAL A 790 3.47 39.45 31.43
CA VAL A 790 4.28 38.34 30.91
C VAL A 790 5.19 38.87 29.81
N GLU A 791 6.43 38.37 29.80
CA GLU A 791 7.38 38.62 28.73
C GLU A 791 6.76 38.32 27.36
N ASP A 792 7.21 39.07 26.37
CA ASP A 792 6.89 38.74 24.99
C ASP A 792 7.46 37.36 24.65
N MET A 793 6.74 36.63 23.80
CA MET A 793 7.06 35.25 23.44
C MET A 793 8.54 35.06 23.07
N PRO A 794 9.18 33.94 23.46
CA PRO A 794 10.49 33.57 22.93
C PRO A 794 10.40 33.28 21.43
N ASN A 795 11.54 33.04 20.81
CA ASN A 795 11.92 33.72 19.58
C ASN A 795 10.98 33.60 18.36
N VAL A 796 10.17 32.54 18.20
CA VAL A 796 9.35 32.29 17.00
C VAL A 796 7.97 31.71 17.32
N LEU A 797 6.92 32.24 16.67
CA LEU A 797 5.59 31.63 16.56
C LEU A 797 5.35 31.06 15.17
N LEU A 798 4.99 29.78 15.10
CA LEU A 798 4.54 29.14 13.88
C LEU A 798 3.02 28.97 13.88
N GLN A 799 2.35 29.43 12.84
CA GLN A 799 0.96 29.05 12.61
C GLN A 799 0.91 27.96 11.55
N ILE A 800 0.65 26.74 12.00
CA ILE A 800 0.65 25.52 11.20
C ILE A 800 -0.77 25.26 10.70
N CYS A 801 -0.96 25.33 9.38
CA CYS A 801 -2.28 25.41 8.78
C CYS A 801 -2.37 24.66 7.45
N SER A 802 -3.47 23.96 7.20
CA SER A 802 -3.69 23.21 5.95
C SER A 802 -4.00 24.07 4.72
N GLU A 803 -4.39 25.34 4.92
CA GLU A 803 -4.73 26.31 3.86
C GLU A 803 -3.63 27.36 3.62
N ALA A 804 -2.53 27.32 4.36
CA ALA A 804 -1.43 28.28 4.20
C ALA A 804 -0.79 28.15 2.81
N LYS A 805 -0.84 29.21 2.00
CA LYS A 805 -0.25 29.21 0.65
C LYS A 805 1.19 29.74 0.62
N ALA A 806 1.55 30.58 1.58
CA ALA A 806 2.86 31.18 1.75
C ALA A 806 3.18 31.23 3.25
N GLY A 807 4.46 31.34 3.58
CA GLY A 807 4.94 31.53 4.94
C GLY A 807 4.71 32.95 5.48
N TYR A 808 4.40 33.89 4.58
CA TYR A 808 4.13 35.29 4.86
C TYR A 808 2.61 35.54 4.90
N GLN A 809 2.14 36.30 5.90
CA GLN A 809 0.77 36.82 6.01
C GLN A 809 0.76 38.35 5.99
N GLU A 810 -0.17 38.96 5.26
CA GLU A 810 -0.35 40.41 5.32
C GLU A 810 -1.11 40.80 6.59
N PHE A 811 -0.45 41.56 7.47
CA PHE A 811 -1.06 42.14 8.65
C PHE A 811 -1.29 43.64 8.48
N GLN A 812 -2.51 44.09 8.81
CA GLN A 812 -2.82 45.51 8.90
C GLN A 812 -2.28 46.15 10.19
N SER A 813 -2.06 45.36 11.26
CA SER A 813 -1.49 45.87 12.51
C SER A 813 0.04 45.86 12.47
N ARG A 814 0.66 46.95 12.95
CA ARG A 814 2.12 47.09 13.02
C ARG A 814 2.80 45.97 13.83
N PRO A 815 2.32 45.57 15.03
CA PRO A 815 3.06 44.62 15.88
C PRO A 815 3.30 43.24 15.25
N TRP A 816 2.30 42.68 14.55
CA TRP A 816 2.45 41.38 13.90
C TRP A 816 3.26 41.46 12.61
N LYS A 817 3.14 42.57 11.88
CA LYS A 817 4.00 42.86 10.73
C LYS A 817 5.46 42.94 11.17
N ASP A 818 5.77 43.71 12.21
CA ASP A 818 7.14 43.87 12.72
C ASP A 818 7.72 42.51 13.18
N ARG A 819 6.92 41.69 13.87
CA ARG A 819 7.33 40.32 14.25
C ARG A 819 7.63 39.44 13.04
N GLN A 820 6.83 39.55 11.99
CA GLN A 820 7.06 38.83 10.75
C GLN A 820 8.34 39.32 10.07
N ASP A 821 8.53 40.63 9.94
CA ASP A 821 9.74 41.23 9.36
C ASP A 821 11.02 40.87 10.15
N GLN A 822 10.89 40.64 11.46
CA GLN A 822 11.96 40.14 12.34
C GLN A 822 12.13 38.62 12.34
N HIS A 823 11.43 37.89 11.47
CA HIS A 823 11.46 36.42 11.38
C HIS A 823 11.01 35.70 12.67
N ARG A 824 10.16 36.35 13.47
CA ARG A 824 9.58 35.82 14.72
C ARG A 824 8.16 35.28 14.56
N TYR A 825 7.62 35.34 13.34
CA TYR A 825 6.33 34.78 12.98
C TYR A 825 6.37 34.22 11.55
N SER A 826 5.75 33.05 11.34
CA SER A 826 5.52 32.53 10.00
C SER A 826 4.35 31.55 9.96
N LEU A 827 3.76 31.41 8.78
CA LEU A 827 2.83 30.34 8.45
C LEU A 827 3.60 29.11 7.97
N MET A 828 3.06 27.92 8.25
CA MET A 828 3.63 26.65 7.80
C MET A 828 2.53 25.75 7.27
N ASN A 829 2.69 25.24 6.04
CA ASN A 829 1.71 24.34 5.43
C ASN A 829 2.05 22.87 5.67
N CYS A 830 1.19 22.17 6.38
CA CYS A 830 1.37 20.74 6.61
C CYS A 830 1.16 19.85 5.40
N SER A 831 0.70 20.36 4.25
CA SER A 831 0.71 19.60 2.99
C SER A 831 2.10 19.07 2.69
N GLU A 832 3.16 19.81 3.04
CA GLU A 832 4.54 19.40 2.75
C GLU A 832 5.07 18.32 3.68
N ILE A 833 4.38 18.04 4.80
CA ILE A 833 4.77 17.00 5.76
C ILE A 833 3.83 15.83 5.74
N ILE A 834 2.51 16.03 5.72
CA ILE A 834 1.53 14.96 5.93
C ILE A 834 1.09 14.45 4.56
N ALA A 835 1.48 13.22 4.22
CA ALA A 835 1.12 12.62 2.93
C ALA A 835 -0.38 12.34 2.83
N GLN A 836 -1.00 11.93 3.94
CA GLN A 836 -2.43 11.63 4.01
C GLN A 836 -3.32 12.87 4.28
N LEU A 837 -2.83 14.09 4.01
CA LEU A 837 -3.62 15.30 4.16
C LEU A 837 -4.91 15.24 3.32
N GLU A 838 -4.86 14.61 2.15
CA GLU A 838 -6.03 14.41 1.30
C GLU A 838 -7.11 13.59 1.99
N CYS A 839 -6.73 12.60 2.81
CA CYS A 839 -7.67 11.83 3.61
C CYS A 839 -8.45 12.71 4.59
N PHE A 840 -7.82 13.76 5.14
CA PHE A 840 -8.53 14.77 5.94
C PHE A 840 -9.38 15.72 5.09
N ARG A 841 -8.90 16.13 3.91
CA ARG A 841 -9.64 17.02 2.99
C ARG A 841 -10.93 16.38 2.50
N LEU A 842 -10.88 15.07 2.27
CA LEU A 842 -12.06 14.26 1.98
C LEU A 842 -13.08 14.31 3.13
N LEU A 843 -12.76 14.75 4.35
CA LEU A 843 -13.73 14.83 5.47
C LEU A 843 -14.43 16.20 5.59
N ARG A 844 -14.17 17.13 4.66
CA ARG A 844 -15.03 18.30 4.43
C ARG A 844 -16.17 17.94 3.47
#